data_AF-A0A7K7W619-F1
#
_entry.id   AF-A0A7K7W619-F1
#
_cell.length_a   1.000
_cell.length_b   1.000
_cell.length_c   1.000
_cell.angle_alpha   90.00
_cell.angle_beta   90.00
_cell.angle_gamma   90.00
#
_symmetry.space_group_name_H-M   'P 1'
#
loop_
_entity.id
_entity.type
_entity.pdbx_description
1 polymer ?
#
loop_
_entity_poly.entity_id
_entity_poly.type
_entity_poly.pdbx_seq_one_letter_code
_entity_poly.pdbx_strand_id
1 'polypeptide(L)'
;LQNNDCCVSTDFAEENMEPGEESMIKTAENSYLAAPNIRDFHSCNPGWSSAFYGADCFGSEVHSYVKNLGKQKSSESQNIDAKKVELEQLLMIETKNYRKTIKFYQKLLQKERRNKGPEIKSMLPKLRGQLQEMKSKVQFLELVKKYMQAKQWGVESCVLPTVIHSSRADTLNVAPTDEPSLLVYHNTGKHNCNNQNGIRDLQAGTPLGLMAYLYSRNAFLEGYVQQFLYTFRYFCTQEEFLQFLLERISSTLSSASLEPSTSFTKICNRSFYILQAWIEDCYSVDFATNTDLLYTLKEFISSKVAPLNGYGERLLSLLQDASARKSDSAYYCSSMDKCEEEGEEDRKSLHSLCKKLSEDVSRKNFNWKLSKGTGPITHHQKERLYTISSVLPKPCYNSFTEEFPISFAKADEVEPYLLTEYSVQQLCCQLTLLQQEVFHKCHPVHFLNSRALGVKDKCVAVQKAVSTEAVSLKVCNLFLSKCVQDQYLLQLLRNADSISTWVAAEIVTCHTSKLQVSLLSKFLLIAKSCYEQRNFATAMQILAGLENLIVRQLPAWKILPAKVAEIMEELKAVEVFLKSDSLCLMEGERFKTHPTIPSAHVLAMHVQQLETGGFTMTNGAHKWTKLRNIAKVVSQVHAFQENPYTFAPDFKLQSYLRQRITRFKDADISALAADNCANFHQIPAEKHSRKIQDTLRRMKATFQ
;
A
#
# COMPACT_ATOMS: atom_id res chain seq x y z
N LEU A 1 73.08 -65.79 47.70
CA LEU A 1 72.79 -67.05 46.97
C LEU A 1 71.79 -66.69 45.89
N GLN A 2 72.32 -66.24 44.75
CA GLN A 2 72.20 -66.89 43.43
C GLN A 2 70.77 -66.77 42.87
N ASN A 3 70.50 -65.81 41.98
CA ASN A 3 70.84 -65.75 40.53
C ASN A 3 70.27 -66.88 39.66
N ASN A 4 69.73 -66.40 38.53
CA ASN A 4 69.45 -67.06 37.24
C ASN A 4 68.08 -67.78 37.18
N ASP A 5 67.23 -67.54 36.19
CA ASP A 5 67.56 -67.51 34.76
C ASP A 5 66.76 -66.52 33.87
N CYS A 6 67.43 -66.18 32.77
CA CYS A 6 67.07 -65.29 31.66
C CYS A 6 66.02 -65.88 30.70
N CYS A 7 65.19 -65.03 30.07
CA CYS A 7 64.98 -65.02 28.61
C CYS A 7 64.12 -63.83 28.15
N VAL A 8 64.31 -63.44 26.89
CA VAL A 8 64.16 -62.10 26.28
C VAL A 8 62.89 -61.97 25.41
N SER A 9 62.24 -60.78 25.46
CA SER A 9 61.29 -60.13 24.49
C SER A 9 60.01 -60.88 24.05
N THR A 10 58.81 -60.32 23.80
CA THR A 10 58.36 -58.99 23.28
C THR A 10 56.82 -58.88 23.45
N ASP A 11 56.31 -57.65 23.61
CA ASP A 11 54.97 -57.07 23.32
C ASP A 11 53.65 -57.86 23.50
N PHE A 12 52.73 -57.33 24.33
CA PHE A 12 51.58 -56.48 23.93
C PHE A 12 50.56 -56.28 25.08
N ALA A 13 49.98 -55.08 25.09
CA ALA A 13 48.69 -54.65 25.66
C ALA A 13 48.56 -54.45 27.18
N GLU A 14 48.68 -53.19 27.59
CA GLU A 14 48.30 -52.63 28.89
C GLU A 14 46.82 -52.23 28.93
N GLU A 15 46.18 -52.53 30.05
CA GLU A 15 45.04 -51.78 30.57
C GLU A 15 45.19 -51.67 32.11
N ASN A 16 44.87 -50.48 32.62
CA ASN A 16 44.45 -50.14 34.00
C ASN A 16 45.43 -49.44 34.96
N MET A 17 45.05 -48.16 35.20
CA MET A 17 45.00 -47.37 36.45
C MET A 17 46.27 -47.14 37.27
N GLU A 18 46.59 -45.84 37.48
CA GLU A 18 46.37 -45.14 38.77
C GLU A 18 46.68 -43.62 38.66
N PRO A 19 46.43 -42.77 39.71
CA PRO A 19 45.72 -41.50 39.52
C PRO A 19 46.50 -40.21 39.92
N GLY A 20 45.92 -39.07 39.53
CA GLY A 20 45.81 -37.85 40.35
C GLY A 20 46.87 -36.76 40.18
N GLU A 21 46.52 -35.68 39.45
CA GLU A 21 46.94 -34.31 39.78
C GLU A 21 46.03 -33.25 39.11
N GLU A 22 45.95 -32.08 39.74
CA GLU A 22 44.95 -31.00 39.64
C GLU A 22 44.71 -30.41 38.23
N SER A 23 43.46 -30.00 37.92
CA SER A 23 43.20 -29.11 36.77
C SER A 23 42.17 -28.01 37.05
N MET A 24 42.55 -26.81 36.60
CA MET A 24 41.80 -25.56 36.63
C MET A 24 40.41 -25.69 35.97
N ILE A 25 39.38 -25.22 36.68
CA ILE A 25 38.00 -25.13 36.18
C ILE A 25 37.92 -24.01 35.13
N LYS A 26 37.86 -24.39 33.85
CA LYS A 26 37.44 -23.50 32.75
C LYS A 26 35.92 -23.35 32.75
N THR A 27 35.48 -22.11 32.82
CA THR A 27 34.09 -21.65 32.65
C THR A 27 33.52 -22.17 31.33
N ALA A 28 32.43 -22.94 31.40
CA ALA A 28 31.70 -23.43 30.25
C ALA A 28 30.99 -22.27 29.53
N GLU A 29 31.28 -22.10 28.24
CA GLU A 29 30.57 -21.18 27.35
C GLU A 29 29.10 -21.59 27.24
N ASN A 30 28.21 -20.69 27.62
CA ASN A 30 26.77 -20.81 27.45
C ASN A 30 26.42 -20.92 25.95
N SER A 31 25.88 -22.07 25.56
CA SER A 31 25.24 -22.30 24.26
C SER A 31 23.92 -21.54 24.17
N TYR A 32 23.96 -20.26 23.77
CA TYR A 32 22.78 -19.51 23.38
C TYR A 32 22.34 -19.89 21.95
N LEU A 33 21.03 -19.78 21.69
CA LEU A 33 20.34 -19.99 20.41
C LEU A 33 21.27 -19.92 19.19
N ALA A 34 21.33 -21.00 18.39
CA ALA A 34 21.98 -20.95 17.08
C ALA A 34 21.45 -19.74 16.32
N ALA A 35 22.33 -18.78 16.04
CA ALA A 35 21.96 -17.55 15.35
C ALA A 35 21.20 -17.94 14.07
N PRO A 36 19.98 -17.43 13.86
CA PRO A 36 19.23 -17.72 12.65
C PRO A 36 20.09 -17.37 11.44
N ASN A 37 20.19 -18.34 10.52
CA ASN A 37 21.04 -18.25 9.33
C ASN A 37 20.82 -16.87 8.67
N ILE A 38 21.89 -16.18 8.29
CA ILE A 38 21.86 -14.82 7.71
C ILE A 38 20.86 -14.70 6.53
N ARG A 39 20.51 -15.84 5.90
CA ARG A 39 19.60 -16.00 4.77
C ARG A 39 18.09 -16.04 5.10
N ASP A 40 17.69 -16.09 6.37
CA ASP A 40 16.28 -16.27 6.77
C ASP A 40 15.50 -14.98 7.06
N PHE A 41 16.17 -13.82 7.04
CA PHE A 41 15.53 -12.52 7.26
C PHE A 41 15.24 -11.83 5.93
N HIS A 42 14.18 -12.29 5.28
CA HIS A 42 13.47 -11.53 4.24
C HIS A 42 12.35 -10.70 4.89
N SER A 43 11.87 -9.64 4.22
CA SER A 43 10.78 -8.79 4.75
C SER A 43 9.62 -9.65 5.23
N CYS A 44 9.22 -9.46 6.48
CA CYS A 44 8.16 -10.27 7.10
C CYS A 44 6.77 -9.69 6.84
N ASN A 45 6.69 -8.48 6.28
CA ASN A 45 5.45 -7.85 5.84
C ASN A 45 4.77 -8.67 4.70
N PRO A 46 3.56 -9.21 4.92
CA PRO A 46 2.77 -9.89 3.88
C PRO A 46 2.39 -8.97 2.71
N GLY A 47 2.38 -7.66 2.94
CA GLY A 47 2.07 -6.63 1.97
C GLY A 47 0.57 -6.41 1.77
N TRP A 48 0.23 -5.32 1.06
CA TRP A 48 -1.15 -4.93 0.78
C TRP A 48 -1.96 -6.01 0.07
N SER A 49 -1.34 -6.81 -0.78
CA SER A 49 -2.01 -7.89 -1.53
C SER A 49 -2.59 -8.94 -0.60
N SER A 50 -1.92 -9.21 0.52
CA SER A 50 -2.41 -10.07 1.58
C SER A 50 -3.66 -9.50 2.25
N ALA A 51 -3.68 -8.20 2.57
CA ALA A 51 -4.88 -7.56 3.12
C ALA A 51 -6.05 -7.54 2.13
N PHE A 52 -5.77 -7.30 0.85
CA PHE A 52 -6.77 -7.14 -0.20
C PHE A 52 -7.42 -8.46 -0.64
N TYR A 53 -6.58 -9.46 -0.94
CA TYR A 53 -7.02 -10.77 -1.45
C TYR A 53 -7.28 -11.79 -0.34
N GLY A 54 -6.74 -11.57 0.87
CA GLY A 54 -6.90 -12.50 1.99
C GLY A 54 -6.41 -13.90 1.63
N ALA A 55 -7.26 -14.91 1.84
CA ALA A 55 -6.98 -16.30 1.50
C ALA A 55 -6.68 -16.53 0.00
N ASP A 56 -7.20 -15.68 -0.89
CA ASP A 56 -6.98 -15.78 -2.34
C ASP A 56 -5.62 -15.18 -2.77
N CYS A 57 -4.84 -14.62 -1.83
CA CYS A 57 -3.53 -14.03 -2.13
C CYS A 57 -2.53 -15.05 -2.70
N PHE A 58 -2.65 -16.31 -2.27
CA PHE A 58 -1.83 -17.41 -2.76
C PHE A 58 -2.69 -18.28 -3.68
N GLY A 59 -2.45 -18.23 -4.99
CA GLY A 59 -3.25 -19.00 -5.96
C GLY A 59 -3.22 -20.51 -5.68
N SER A 60 -4.27 -21.23 -6.11
CA SER A 60 -4.40 -22.69 -5.93
C SER A 60 -3.19 -23.49 -6.46
N GLU A 61 -2.48 -22.93 -7.45
CA GLU A 61 -1.24 -23.44 -8.01
C GLU A 61 -0.10 -23.50 -6.98
N VAL A 62 0.04 -22.48 -6.12
CA VAL A 62 1.04 -22.44 -5.04
C VAL A 62 0.77 -23.54 -4.03
N HIS A 63 -0.50 -23.70 -3.63
CA HIS A 63 -0.92 -24.76 -2.70
C HIS A 63 -0.61 -26.16 -3.26
N SER A 64 -0.92 -26.38 -4.55
CA SER A 64 -0.61 -27.63 -5.24
C SER A 64 0.89 -27.89 -5.33
N TYR A 65 1.68 -26.86 -5.65
CA TYR A 65 3.13 -26.96 -5.76
C TYR A 65 3.78 -27.33 -4.42
N VAL A 66 3.42 -26.66 -3.32
CA VAL A 66 3.92 -26.97 -1.97
C VAL A 66 3.52 -28.36 -1.50
N LYS A 67 2.32 -28.83 -1.87
CA LYS A 67 1.88 -30.20 -1.59
C LYS A 67 2.73 -31.24 -2.35
N ASN A 68 3.26 -30.89 -3.52
CA ASN A 68 4.03 -31.80 -4.37
C ASN A 68 5.55 -31.69 -4.19
N LEU A 69 6.05 -30.58 -3.63
CA LEU A 69 7.43 -30.42 -3.16
C LEU A 69 7.79 -31.51 -2.14
N GLY A 70 8.96 -32.15 -2.33
CA GLY A 70 9.46 -33.24 -1.49
C GLY A 70 8.87 -34.63 -1.73
N LYS A 71 7.92 -34.83 -2.65
CA LYS A 71 7.31 -36.16 -2.91
C LYS A 71 8.18 -37.15 -3.72
N GLN A 72 9.35 -36.74 -4.20
CA GLN A 72 10.22 -37.61 -4.98
C GLN A 72 11.10 -38.56 -4.13
N LYS A 73 11.00 -38.51 -2.79
CA LYS A 73 11.68 -39.45 -1.88
C LYS A 73 10.66 -40.03 -0.89
N SER A 74 10.63 -41.35 -0.78
CA SER A 74 9.60 -42.18 -0.15
C SER A 74 9.53 -42.10 1.39
N SER A 75 9.05 -40.99 1.94
CA SER A 75 8.53 -40.94 3.32
C SER A 75 7.56 -39.76 3.51
N GLU A 76 6.34 -40.04 3.97
CA GLU A 76 5.23 -39.07 4.12
C GLU A 76 5.45 -37.99 5.19
N SER A 77 6.58 -38.02 5.91
CA SER A 77 6.93 -37.09 7.00
C SER A 77 8.22 -36.31 6.76
N GLN A 78 8.53 -35.91 5.52
CA GLN A 78 9.72 -35.09 5.27
C GLN A 78 9.58 -33.65 5.80
N ASN A 79 10.56 -33.30 6.66
CA ASN A 79 10.75 -32.05 7.38
C ASN A 79 10.54 -30.80 6.48
N ILE A 80 9.81 -29.79 6.98
CA ILE A 80 9.60 -28.48 6.32
C ILE A 80 10.95 -27.88 5.89
N ASP A 81 12.01 -28.13 6.65
CA ASP A 81 13.36 -27.67 6.37
C ASP A 81 13.95 -28.28 5.08
N ALA A 82 13.66 -29.55 4.79
CA ALA A 82 14.13 -30.19 3.56
C ALA A 82 13.46 -29.57 2.31
N LYS A 83 12.15 -29.31 2.39
CA LYS A 83 11.41 -28.61 1.32
C LYS A 83 11.90 -27.18 1.13
N LYS A 84 12.27 -26.50 2.22
CA LYS A 84 12.83 -25.15 2.19
C LYS A 84 14.18 -25.12 1.48
N VAL A 85 15.08 -26.04 1.80
CA VAL A 85 16.39 -26.15 1.15
C VAL A 85 16.24 -26.44 -0.35
N GLU A 86 15.36 -27.37 -0.73
CA GLU A 86 15.05 -27.67 -2.14
C GLU A 86 14.55 -26.43 -2.89
N LEU A 87 13.61 -25.69 -2.29
CA LEU A 87 13.06 -24.47 -2.87
C LEU A 87 14.11 -23.37 -3.02
N GLU A 88 14.98 -23.19 -2.03
CA GLU A 88 16.05 -22.18 -2.08
C GLU A 88 17.09 -22.48 -3.16
N GLN A 89 17.44 -23.75 -3.35
CA GLN A 89 18.32 -24.15 -4.45
C GLN A 89 17.68 -23.87 -5.81
N LEU A 90 16.40 -24.22 -5.99
CA LEU A 90 15.65 -23.93 -7.22
C LEU A 90 15.57 -22.42 -7.49
N LEU A 91 15.25 -21.62 -6.46
CA LEU A 91 15.18 -20.17 -6.57
C LEU A 91 16.55 -19.57 -6.94
N MET A 92 17.64 -20.07 -6.35
CA MET A 92 19.00 -19.62 -6.67
C MET A 92 19.36 -19.91 -8.15
N ILE A 93 19.08 -21.12 -8.64
CA ILE A 93 19.39 -21.53 -10.01
C ILE A 93 18.59 -20.68 -11.01
N GLU A 94 17.28 -20.56 -10.82
CA GLU A 94 16.40 -19.80 -11.72
C GLU A 94 16.75 -18.31 -11.73
N THR A 95 17.06 -17.74 -10.56
CA THR A 95 17.52 -16.36 -10.44
C THR A 95 18.84 -16.13 -11.19
N LYS A 96 19.80 -17.05 -11.04
CA LYS A 96 21.10 -16.98 -11.72
C LYS A 96 20.93 -17.07 -13.24
N ASN A 97 20.06 -17.96 -13.71
CA ASN A 97 19.74 -18.10 -15.12
C ASN A 97 19.09 -16.83 -15.66
N TYR A 98 18.09 -16.28 -14.95
CA TYR A 98 17.43 -15.03 -15.34
C TYR A 98 18.42 -13.87 -15.47
N ARG A 99 19.33 -13.70 -14.50
CA ARG A 99 20.39 -12.67 -14.56
C ARG A 99 21.30 -12.84 -15.78
N LYS A 100 21.71 -14.07 -16.10
CA LYS A 100 22.54 -14.36 -17.28
C LYS A 100 21.80 -14.01 -18.58
N THR A 101 20.53 -14.40 -18.70
CA THR A 101 19.71 -14.11 -19.88
C THR A 101 19.45 -12.61 -20.06
N ILE A 102 19.26 -11.85 -18.97
CA ILE A 102 19.17 -10.38 -19.03
C ILE A 102 20.46 -9.77 -19.57
N LYS A 103 21.63 -10.16 -19.02
CA LYS A 103 22.93 -9.65 -19.47
C LYS A 103 23.15 -9.97 -20.95
N PHE A 104 22.71 -11.14 -21.41
CA PHE A 104 22.75 -11.51 -22.83
C PHE A 104 21.81 -10.64 -23.69
N TYR A 105 20.56 -10.45 -23.26
CA TYR A 105 19.59 -9.59 -23.96
C TYR A 105 20.09 -8.14 -24.10
N GLN A 106 20.66 -7.56 -23.04
CA GLN A 106 21.24 -6.21 -23.07
C GLN A 106 22.39 -6.10 -24.08
N LYS A 107 23.31 -7.08 -24.10
CA LYS A 107 24.41 -7.14 -25.09
C LYS A 107 23.87 -7.25 -26.52
N LEU A 108 22.81 -8.03 -26.72
CA LEU A 108 22.19 -8.22 -28.03
C LEU A 108 21.47 -6.95 -28.52
N LEU A 109 20.82 -6.22 -27.61
CA LEU A 109 20.15 -4.94 -27.88
C LEU A 109 21.16 -3.83 -28.24
N GLN A 110 22.31 -3.79 -27.57
CA GLN A 110 23.43 -2.92 -27.95
C GLN A 110 23.99 -3.28 -29.34
N LYS A 111 24.07 -4.58 -29.66
CA LYS A 111 24.54 -5.06 -30.98
C LYS A 111 23.54 -4.74 -32.09
N GLU A 112 22.23 -4.77 -31.83
CA GLU A 112 21.19 -4.35 -32.79
C GLU A 112 21.29 -2.85 -33.12
N ARG A 113 21.54 -2.00 -32.10
CA ARG A 113 21.75 -0.56 -32.28
C ARG A 113 22.97 -0.26 -33.16
N ARG A 114 23.99 -1.11 -33.14
CA ARG A 114 25.21 -0.99 -33.94
C ARG A 114 25.08 -1.61 -35.33
N ASN A 115 24.47 -2.80 -35.45
CA ASN A 115 24.34 -3.57 -36.70
C ASN A 115 22.89 -4.02 -36.93
N LYS A 116 22.25 -3.57 -38.03
CA LYS A 116 20.87 -3.92 -38.40
C LYS A 116 20.77 -5.29 -39.11
N GLY A 117 21.23 -6.36 -38.45
CA GLY A 117 21.14 -7.74 -38.97
C GLY A 117 19.73 -8.35 -38.81
N PRO A 118 19.18 -9.04 -39.83
CA PRO A 118 17.83 -9.63 -39.77
C PRO A 118 17.68 -10.76 -38.73
N GLU A 119 18.77 -11.48 -38.44
CA GLU A 119 18.79 -12.54 -37.42
C GLU A 119 18.63 -11.98 -35.99
N ILE A 120 19.25 -10.84 -35.69
CA ILE A 120 19.17 -10.19 -34.37
C ILE A 120 17.73 -9.71 -34.11
N LYS A 121 17.09 -9.13 -35.14
CA LYS A 121 15.70 -8.68 -35.10
C LYS A 121 14.70 -9.82 -34.87
N SER A 122 14.96 -11.03 -35.37
CA SER A 122 14.08 -12.18 -35.14
C SER A 122 14.32 -12.87 -33.78
N MET A 123 15.52 -12.74 -33.23
CA MET A 123 15.91 -13.35 -31.94
C MET A 123 15.42 -12.54 -30.73
N LEU A 124 15.42 -11.20 -30.80
CA LEU A 124 15.01 -10.32 -29.71
C LEU A 124 13.58 -10.57 -29.19
N PRO A 125 12.55 -10.73 -30.04
CA PRO A 125 11.19 -11.05 -29.58
C PRO A 125 11.10 -12.42 -28.88
N LYS A 126 11.83 -13.43 -29.38
CA LYS A 126 11.86 -14.78 -28.77
C LYS A 126 12.53 -14.75 -27.40
N LEU A 127 13.67 -14.07 -27.30
CA LEU A 127 14.41 -13.90 -26.05
C LEU A 127 13.61 -13.05 -25.04
N ARG A 128 12.83 -12.07 -25.51
CA ARG A 128 11.89 -11.30 -24.68
C ARG A 128 10.80 -12.21 -24.10
N GLY A 129 10.24 -13.12 -24.89
CA GLY A 129 9.28 -14.13 -24.42
C GLY A 129 9.87 -15.04 -23.34
N GLN A 130 11.09 -15.56 -23.57
CA GLN A 130 11.80 -16.38 -22.60
C GLN A 130 12.11 -15.62 -21.30
N LEU A 131 12.54 -14.35 -21.39
CA LEU A 131 12.78 -13.52 -20.22
C LEU A 131 11.51 -13.29 -19.39
N GLN A 132 10.38 -13.09 -20.06
CA GLN A 132 9.10 -12.91 -19.38
C GLN A 132 8.66 -14.20 -18.66
N GLU A 133 8.87 -15.36 -19.29
CA GLU A 133 8.62 -16.67 -18.69
C GLU A 133 9.52 -16.92 -17.48
N MET A 134 10.83 -16.70 -17.62
CA MET A 134 11.80 -16.84 -16.53
C MET A 134 11.49 -15.87 -15.37
N LYS A 135 11.13 -14.63 -15.67
CA LYS A 135 10.67 -13.64 -14.66
C LYS A 135 9.47 -14.17 -13.90
N SER A 136 8.47 -14.68 -14.61
CA SER A 136 7.25 -15.22 -14.01
C SER A 136 7.55 -16.45 -13.13
N LYS A 137 8.48 -17.31 -13.56
CA LYS A 137 8.92 -18.49 -12.80
C LYS A 137 9.64 -18.11 -11.51
N VAL A 138 10.55 -17.13 -11.54
CA VAL A 138 11.22 -16.61 -10.33
C VAL A 138 10.18 -16.02 -9.37
N GLN A 139 9.25 -15.18 -9.87
CA GLN A 139 8.19 -14.60 -9.04
C GLN A 139 7.28 -15.68 -8.41
N PHE A 140 6.98 -16.75 -9.14
CA PHE A 140 6.22 -17.88 -8.59
C PHE A 140 6.98 -18.59 -7.47
N LEU A 141 8.26 -18.89 -7.65
CA LEU A 141 9.08 -19.54 -6.62
C LEU A 141 9.26 -18.64 -5.37
N GLU A 142 9.39 -17.33 -5.55
CA GLU A 142 9.38 -16.37 -4.43
C GLU A 142 8.05 -16.39 -3.67
N LEU A 143 6.92 -16.48 -4.39
CA LEU A 143 5.59 -16.58 -3.77
C LEU A 143 5.43 -17.89 -2.98
N VAL A 144 5.94 -19.01 -3.52
CA VAL A 144 6.01 -20.30 -2.82
C VAL A 144 6.87 -20.18 -1.56
N LYS A 145 8.01 -19.48 -1.63
CA LYS A 145 8.90 -19.25 -0.48
C LYS A 145 8.17 -18.47 0.62
N LYS A 146 7.50 -17.38 0.25
CA LYS A 146 6.67 -16.57 1.18
C LYS A 146 5.57 -17.42 1.81
N TYR A 147 4.88 -18.24 1.03
CA TYR A 147 3.83 -19.14 1.53
C TYR A 147 4.37 -20.14 2.57
N MET A 148 5.54 -20.74 2.31
CA MET A 148 6.15 -21.68 3.24
C MET A 148 6.60 -21.00 4.54
N GLN A 149 7.22 -19.82 4.44
CA GLN A 149 7.64 -19.00 5.59
C GLN A 149 6.44 -18.58 6.45
N ALA A 150 5.33 -18.16 5.81
CA ALA A 150 4.09 -17.78 6.49
C ALA A 150 3.50 -18.90 7.36
N LYS A 151 3.68 -20.16 6.94
CA LYS A 151 3.14 -21.35 7.62
C LYS A 151 4.06 -21.90 8.72
N GLN A 152 5.34 -21.53 8.73
CA GLN A 152 6.37 -22.16 9.56
C GLN A 152 6.15 -21.97 11.07
N TRP A 153 5.79 -20.75 11.49
CA TRP A 153 5.72 -20.36 12.91
C TRP A 153 4.30 -20.30 13.47
N GLY A 154 3.30 -20.73 12.71
CA GLY A 154 1.92 -20.71 13.18
C GLY A 154 1.58 -21.88 14.10
N VAL A 155 0.82 -21.61 15.16
CA VAL A 155 0.35 -22.62 16.11
C VAL A 155 -1.05 -23.13 15.76
N GLU A 156 -1.36 -24.34 16.23
CA GLU A 156 -2.69 -24.92 16.05
C GLU A 156 -3.73 -24.24 16.95
N SER A 157 -5.01 -24.33 16.57
CA SER A 157 -6.08 -23.63 17.30
C SER A 157 -6.19 -24.06 18.77
N CYS A 158 -5.79 -25.28 19.12
CA CYS A 158 -5.77 -25.79 20.49
C CYS A 158 -4.70 -25.14 21.38
N VAL A 159 -3.68 -24.51 20.78
CA VAL A 159 -2.58 -23.85 21.48
C VAL A 159 -2.84 -22.35 21.69
N LEU A 160 -3.88 -21.79 21.04
CA LEU A 160 -4.25 -20.38 21.18
C LEU A 160 -4.55 -19.95 22.63
N PRO A 161 -5.20 -20.76 23.49
CA PRO A 161 -5.37 -20.41 24.90
C PRO A 161 -4.02 -20.23 25.62
N THR A 162 -3.01 -21.04 25.29
CA THR A 162 -1.66 -20.88 25.84
C THR A 162 -1.07 -19.52 25.48
N VAL A 163 -1.27 -19.02 24.25
CA VAL A 163 -0.84 -17.66 23.83
C VAL A 163 -1.46 -16.56 24.70
N ILE A 164 -2.67 -16.79 25.23
CA ILE A 164 -3.37 -15.84 26.09
C ILE A 164 -2.85 -15.94 27.52
N HIS A 165 -2.63 -17.15 28.04
CA HIS A 165 -2.26 -17.40 29.43
C HIS A 165 -0.74 -17.50 29.71
N SER A 166 0.15 -17.41 28.71
CA SER A 166 1.62 -17.49 28.90
C SER A 166 2.21 -16.50 29.93
N SER A 167 1.45 -15.50 30.38
CA SER A 167 1.84 -14.54 31.43
C SER A 167 1.61 -15.07 32.87
N ARG A 168 0.73 -16.07 33.07
CA ARG A 168 0.37 -16.61 34.40
C ARG A 168 1.03 -17.97 34.63
N ALA A 169 2.29 -17.97 35.04
CA ALA A 169 3.00 -19.20 35.43
C ALA A 169 2.68 -19.71 36.85
N ASP A 170 1.91 -18.98 37.67
CA ASP A 170 1.83 -19.26 39.12
C ASP A 170 0.53 -19.89 39.65
N THR A 171 -0.36 -20.41 38.81
CA THR A 171 -1.51 -21.19 39.31
C THR A 171 -1.79 -22.40 38.44
N LEU A 172 -1.06 -23.49 38.68
CA LEU A 172 -1.61 -24.82 38.49
C LEU A 172 -2.82 -24.96 39.43
N ASN A 173 -3.92 -25.48 38.88
CA ASN A 173 -5.21 -25.81 39.54
C ASN A 173 -6.25 -24.68 39.60
N VAL A 174 -6.90 -24.39 38.47
CA VAL A 174 -8.34 -24.04 38.47
C VAL A 174 -9.01 -24.76 37.29
N ALA A 175 -10.12 -25.44 37.59
CA ALA A 175 -11.00 -26.12 36.63
C ALA A 175 -11.44 -25.18 35.48
N PRO A 176 -11.86 -25.71 34.30
CA PRO A 176 -12.31 -24.90 33.18
C PRO A 176 -13.60 -24.19 33.59
N THR A 177 -13.44 -22.95 34.04
CA THR A 177 -14.58 -22.05 34.29
C THR A 177 -14.94 -21.47 32.94
N ASP A 178 -16.23 -21.48 32.59
CA ASP A 178 -16.78 -21.03 31.30
C ASP A 178 -16.23 -19.65 30.88
N GLU A 179 -15.10 -19.62 30.17
CA GLU A 179 -14.65 -18.40 29.52
C GLU A 179 -15.57 -18.14 28.32
N PRO A 180 -16.17 -16.95 28.19
CA PRO A 180 -16.92 -16.59 27.01
C PRO A 180 -16.01 -16.78 25.80
N SER A 181 -16.49 -17.48 24.76
CA SER A 181 -15.69 -17.82 23.60
C SER A 181 -14.99 -16.57 23.03
N LEU A 182 -13.68 -16.49 23.27
CA LEU A 182 -12.86 -15.32 22.94
C LEU A 182 -12.86 -15.01 21.43
N LEU A 183 -13.17 -16.03 20.61
CA LEU A 183 -13.31 -15.95 19.17
C LEU A 183 -14.63 -16.62 18.74
N VAL A 184 -15.33 -15.97 17.82
CA VAL A 184 -16.59 -16.42 17.22
C VAL A 184 -16.34 -16.79 15.76
N TYR A 185 -16.66 -18.03 15.41
CA TYR A 185 -16.49 -18.57 14.06
C TYR A 185 -17.83 -18.87 13.40
N HIS A 186 -17.89 -18.77 12.08
CA HIS A 186 -19.00 -19.30 11.28
C HIS A 186 -18.55 -20.59 10.59
N ASN A 187 -19.36 -21.65 10.67
CA ASN A 187 -19.13 -22.86 9.90
C ASN A 187 -19.78 -22.69 8.51
N THR A 188 -18.97 -22.61 7.46
CA THR A 188 -19.48 -22.74 6.09
C THR A 188 -19.80 -24.21 5.84
N GLY A 189 -21.05 -24.59 6.10
CA GLY A 189 -21.55 -25.94 5.84
C GLY A 189 -21.53 -26.26 4.35
N LYS A 190 -20.56 -27.08 3.91
CA LYS A 190 -20.77 -28.06 2.84
C LYS A 190 -20.30 -29.42 3.35
N HIS A 191 -21.27 -30.28 3.63
CA HIS A 191 -21.06 -31.69 3.94
C HIS A 191 -20.29 -32.35 2.79
N ASN A 192 -19.08 -32.83 3.08
CA ASN A 192 -18.72 -34.21 2.79
C ASN A 192 -17.70 -34.68 3.81
N CYS A 193 -18.03 -35.79 4.46
CA CYS A 193 -17.29 -36.39 5.55
C CYS A 193 -15.88 -36.81 5.09
N ASN A 194 -14.95 -36.81 6.06
CA ASN A 194 -13.54 -37.24 6.01
C ASN A 194 -12.52 -36.19 5.55
N ASN A 195 -12.38 -35.11 6.33
CA ASN A 195 -11.09 -34.52 6.73
C ASN A 195 -11.33 -33.46 7.81
N GLN A 196 -10.63 -33.54 8.95
CA GLN A 196 -10.77 -32.67 10.13
C GLN A 196 -10.25 -31.22 9.92
N ASN A 197 -10.39 -30.63 8.73
CA ASN A 197 -9.95 -29.26 8.42
C ASN A 197 -11.01 -28.51 7.61
N GLY A 198 -12.19 -28.32 8.21
CA GLY A 198 -13.12 -27.29 7.72
C GLY A 198 -12.52 -25.91 7.99
N ILE A 199 -12.42 -25.06 6.97
CA ILE A 199 -12.01 -23.65 7.12
C ILE A 199 -13.11 -22.97 7.96
N ARG A 200 -12.77 -22.60 9.20
CA ARG A 200 -13.68 -21.84 10.08
C ARG A 200 -13.40 -20.36 9.89
N ASP A 201 -14.36 -19.64 9.32
CA ASP A 201 -14.19 -18.22 9.06
C ASP A 201 -14.42 -17.42 10.35
N LEU A 202 -13.38 -16.72 10.79
CA LEU A 202 -13.45 -15.83 11.95
C LEU A 202 -14.40 -14.65 11.69
N GLN A 203 -15.44 -14.52 12.53
CA GLN A 203 -16.47 -13.49 12.42
C GLN A 203 -16.30 -12.35 13.43
N ALA A 204 -15.97 -12.69 14.67
CA ALA A 204 -15.79 -11.71 15.74
C ALA A 204 -14.86 -12.25 16.84
N GLY A 205 -14.36 -11.38 17.71
CA GLY A 205 -13.57 -11.78 18.86
C GLY A 205 -13.38 -10.66 19.88
N THR A 206 -13.00 -11.02 21.10
CA THR A 206 -12.50 -10.05 22.08
C THR A 206 -11.15 -9.49 21.63
N PRO A 207 -10.71 -8.31 22.11
CA PRO A 207 -9.39 -7.77 21.75
C PRO A 207 -8.24 -8.78 21.96
N LEU A 208 -8.23 -9.48 23.10
CA LEU A 208 -7.25 -10.54 23.39
C LEU A 208 -7.37 -11.74 22.46
N GLY A 209 -8.61 -12.18 22.15
CA GLY A 209 -8.83 -13.28 21.20
C GLY A 209 -8.29 -12.94 19.81
N LEU A 210 -8.56 -11.72 19.32
CA LEU A 210 -8.07 -11.24 18.03
C LEU A 210 -6.53 -11.13 18.01
N MET A 211 -5.93 -10.60 19.07
CA MET A 211 -4.46 -10.59 19.21
C MET A 211 -3.86 -12.00 19.22
N ALA A 212 -4.48 -12.94 19.93
CA ALA A 212 -4.04 -14.33 19.94
C ALA A 212 -4.16 -14.99 18.56
N TYR A 213 -5.18 -14.65 17.77
CA TYR A 213 -5.39 -15.22 16.44
C TYR A 213 -4.24 -14.92 15.46
N LEU A 214 -3.43 -13.88 15.69
CA LEU A 214 -2.19 -13.60 14.92
C LEU A 214 -1.21 -14.79 14.93
N TYR A 215 -1.26 -15.61 15.99
CA TYR A 215 -0.41 -16.78 16.17
C TYR A 215 -0.96 -18.02 15.49
N SER A 216 -2.22 -18.00 15.03
CA SER A 216 -2.83 -19.12 14.34
C SER A 216 -2.07 -19.49 13.07
N ARG A 217 -2.11 -20.78 12.74
CA ARG A 217 -1.46 -21.35 11.54
C ARG A 217 -1.83 -20.63 10.24
N ASN A 218 -3.08 -20.19 10.13
CA ASN A 218 -3.61 -19.62 8.89
C ASN A 218 -3.61 -18.09 8.87
N ALA A 219 -3.28 -17.39 9.96
CA ALA A 219 -3.37 -15.92 10.02
C ALA A 219 -2.64 -15.21 8.86
N PHE A 220 -1.43 -15.64 8.51
CA PHE A 220 -0.72 -15.04 7.36
C PHE A 220 -1.34 -15.43 6.02
N LEU A 221 -1.85 -16.65 5.90
CA LEU A 221 -2.44 -17.15 4.67
C LEU A 221 -3.78 -16.47 4.36
N GLU A 222 -4.56 -16.15 5.40
CA GLU A 222 -5.84 -15.46 5.29
C GLU A 222 -5.72 -13.93 5.18
N GLY A 223 -4.49 -13.41 5.19
CA GLY A 223 -4.21 -11.98 5.22
C GLY A 223 -4.55 -11.29 6.53
N TYR A 224 -4.82 -12.07 7.58
CA TYR A 224 -5.24 -11.59 8.88
C TYR A 224 -4.23 -10.62 9.50
N VAL A 225 -2.93 -10.90 9.38
CA VAL A 225 -1.88 -10.06 9.98
C VAL A 225 -1.91 -8.64 9.42
N GLN A 226 -1.95 -8.49 8.09
CA GLN A 226 -1.99 -7.17 7.48
C GLN A 226 -3.32 -6.46 7.76
N GLN A 227 -4.43 -7.20 7.74
CA GLN A 227 -5.75 -6.68 8.10
C GLN A 227 -5.79 -6.18 9.55
N PHE A 228 -5.15 -6.92 10.47
CA PHE A 228 -5.00 -6.56 11.88
C PHE A 228 -4.17 -5.29 12.02
N LEU A 229 -2.96 -5.23 11.43
CA LEU A 229 -2.06 -4.08 11.55
C LEU A 229 -2.71 -2.77 11.05
N TYR A 230 -3.56 -2.85 10.03
CA TYR A 230 -4.33 -1.69 9.59
C TYR A 230 -5.42 -1.29 10.60
N THR A 231 -6.14 -2.25 11.20
CA THR A 231 -7.43 -1.97 11.87
C THR A 231 -7.45 -2.16 13.39
N PHE A 232 -6.38 -2.63 14.03
CA PHE A 232 -6.41 -2.94 15.47
C PHE A 232 -6.75 -1.73 16.35
N ARG A 233 -6.45 -0.51 15.89
CA ARG A 233 -6.72 0.78 16.57
C ARG A 233 -8.19 1.02 16.92
N TYR A 234 -9.13 0.32 16.28
CA TYR A 234 -10.55 0.36 16.66
C TYR A 234 -10.88 -0.42 17.95
N PHE A 235 -9.98 -1.26 18.44
CA PHE A 235 -10.26 -2.16 19.58
C PHE A 235 -9.07 -2.43 20.51
N CYS A 236 -7.87 -1.97 20.17
CA CYS A 236 -6.65 -2.14 20.94
C CYS A 236 -5.73 -0.93 20.70
N THR A 237 -5.11 -0.41 21.77
CA THR A 237 -4.11 0.66 21.68
C THR A 237 -2.75 0.12 21.24
N GLN A 238 -1.88 1.01 20.75
CA GLN A 238 -0.52 0.63 20.38
C GLN A 238 0.26 0.09 21.58
N GLU A 239 0.08 0.67 22.76
CA GLU A 239 0.74 0.25 24.00
C GLU A 239 0.27 -1.13 24.45
N GLU A 240 -1.04 -1.39 24.43
CA GLU A 240 -1.60 -2.71 24.75
C GLU A 240 -1.10 -3.79 23.79
N PHE A 241 -1.04 -3.49 22.49
CA PHE A 241 -0.55 -4.43 21.50
C PHE A 241 0.96 -4.69 21.65
N LEU A 242 1.75 -3.64 21.89
CA LEU A 242 3.18 -3.77 22.15
C LEU A 242 3.40 -4.64 23.40
N GLN A 243 2.74 -4.30 24.52
CA GLN A 243 2.84 -5.04 25.77
C GLN A 243 2.47 -6.51 25.57
N PHE A 244 1.39 -6.78 24.83
CA PHE A 244 0.99 -8.14 24.47
C PHE A 244 2.16 -8.88 23.80
N LEU A 245 2.81 -8.31 22.78
CA LEU A 245 3.96 -8.94 22.11
C LEU A 245 5.17 -9.13 23.03
N LEU A 246 5.54 -8.10 23.81
CA LEU A 246 6.73 -8.15 24.68
C LEU A 246 6.60 -9.19 25.79
N GLU A 247 5.40 -9.38 26.34
CA GLU A 247 5.11 -10.44 27.32
C GLU A 247 5.33 -11.83 26.72
N ARG A 248 4.87 -12.07 25.48
CA ARG A 248 5.03 -13.38 24.83
C ARG A 248 6.50 -13.63 24.52
N ILE A 249 7.23 -12.63 24.03
CA ILE A 249 8.68 -12.73 23.84
C ILE A 249 9.35 -13.07 25.17
N SER A 250 9.10 -12.32 26.24
CA SER A 250 9.73 -12.54 27.55
C SER A 250 9.44 -13.93 28.11
N SER A 251 8.18 -14.38 28.08
CA SER A 251 7.75 -15.68 28.62
C SER A 251 8.33 -16.87 27.86
N THR A 252 8.62 -16.72 26.56
CA THR A 252 9.02 -17.84 25.71
C THR A 252 10.51 -17.86 25.38
N LEU A 253 11.20 -16.72 25.47
CA LEU A 253 12.61 -16.58 25.10
C LEU A 253 13.53 -17.49 25.92
N SER A 254 13.28 -17.63 27.23
CA SER A 254 14.05 -18.53 28.10
C SER A 254 13.79 -20.02 27.83
N SER A 255 12.58 -20.39 27.39
CA SER A 255 12.22 -21.79 27.08
C SER A 255 12.58 -22.22 25.66
N ALA A 256 12.64 -21.27 24.72
CA ALA A 256 12.89 -21.54 23.30
C ALA A 256 14.36 -21.90 23.02
N SER A 257 15.29 -21.54 23.92
CA SER A 257 16.70 -21.91 23.83
C SER A 257 16.99 -23.38 24.16
N LEU A 258 16.07 -24.08 24.85
CA LEU A 258 16.26 -25.47 25.26
C LEU A 258 15.80 -26.49 24.21
N GLU A 259 14.72 -26.24 23.46
CA GLU A 259 14.15 -27.21 22.50
C GLU A 259 13.50 -26.54 21.26
N PRO A 260 14.06 -26.71 20.02
CA PRO A 260 13.61 -26.03 18.80
C PRO A 260 12.20 -26.40 18.28
N SER A 261 11.60 -27.49 18.78
CA SER A 261 10.36 -28.08 18.24
C SER A 261 9.09 -27.72 19.01
N THR A 262 9.21 -27.00 20.13
CA THR A 262 8.09 -26.73 21.05
C THR A 262 7.15 -25.63 20.56
N SER A 263 5.90 -25.66 21.05
CA SER A 263 4.92 -24.59 20.83
C SER A 263 5.45 -23.21 21.26
N PHE A 264 6.30 -23.15 22.29
CA PHE A 264 6.91 -21.91 22.77
C PHE A 264 7.89 -21.31 21.75
N THR A 265 8.70 -22.13 21.08
CA THR A 265 9.59 -21.66 20.00
C THR A 265 8.80 -21.07 18.84
N LYS A 266 7.67 -21.67 18.47
CA LYS A 266 6.76 -21.11 17.45
C LYS A 266 6.17 -19.77 17.89
N ILE A 267 5.70 -19.66 19.13
CA ILE A 267 5.17 -18.40 19.68
C ILE A 267 6.25 -17.32 19.71
N CYS A 268 7.45 -17.63 20.19
CA CYS A 268 8.57 -16.69 20.25
C CYS A 268 8.90 -16.13 18.87
N ASN A 269 9.16 -17.01 17.90
CA ASN A 269 9.48 -16.61 16.53
C ASN A 269 8.31 -15.85 15.90
N ARG A 270 7.07 -16.32 16.07
CA ARG A 270 5.90 -15.61 15.55
C ARG A 270 5.76 -14.20 16.12
N SER A 271 6.08 -13.99 17.40
CA SER A 271 6.08 -12.67 18.04
C SER A 271 7.07 -11.73 17.35
N PHE A 272 8.30 -12.19 17.10
CA PHE A 272 9.30 -11.40 16.38
C PHE A 272 8.87 -11.07 14.94
N TYR A 273 8.25 -12.00 14.23
CA TYR A 273 7.74 -11.75 12.87
C TYR A 273 6.62 -10.73 12.83
N ILE A 274 5.68 -10.79 13.80
CA ILE A 274 4.59 -9.81 13.90
C ILE A 274 5.17 -8.43 14.24
N LEU A 275 6.10 -8.36 15.18
CA LEU A 275 6.77 -7.11 15.55
C LEU A 275 7.55 -6.52 14.37
N GLN A 276 8.29 -7.34 13.64
CA GLN A 276 9.00 -6.91 12.43
C GLN A 276 8.02 -6.41 11.37
N ALA A 277 6.92 -7.12 11.10
CA ALA A 277 5.91 -6.69 10.13
C ALA A 277 5.26 -5.35 10.55
N TRP A 278 5.00 -5.17 11.85
CA TRP A 278 4.45 -3.94 12.39
C TRP A 278 5.40 -2.75 12.23
N ILE A 279 6.70 -2.93 12.49
CA ILE A 279 7.73 -1.92 12.27
C ILE A 279 7.90 -1.63 10.76
N GLU A 280 8.00 -2.65 9.92
CA GLU A 280 8.21 -2.47 8.46
C GLU A 280 7.09 -1.67 7.80
N ASP A 281 5.86 -1.86 8.25
CA ASP A 281 4.66 -1.30 7.62
C ASP A 281 4.17 -0.01 8.30
N CYS A 282 4.05 -0.02 9.63
CA CYS A 282 3.40 1.05 10.39
C CYS A 282 4.37 1.97 11.16
N TYR A 283 5.69 1.93 10.88
CA TYR A 283 6.66 2.81 11.58
C TYR A 283 6.27 4.28 11.55
N SER A 284 5.89 4.80 10.37
CA SER A 284 5.56 6.22 10.18
C SER A 284 4.33 6.66 10.98
N VAL A 285 3.36 5.77 11.20
CA VAL A 285 2.07 6.10 11.81
C VAL A 285 1.98 5.80 13.30
N ASP A 286 2.70 4.80 13.81
CA ASP A 286 2.66 4.44 15.23
C ASP A 286 3.94 4.82 15.98
N PHE A 287 5.11 4.45 15.47
CA PHE A 287 6.37 4.60 16.19
C PHE A 287 6.98 5.99 16.02
N ALA A 288 6.80 6.60 14.85
CA ALA A 288 7.33 7.94 14.57
C ALA A 288 6.46 9.07 15.15
N THR A 289 5.22 8.76 15.54
CA THR A 289 4.25 9.68 16.15
C THR A 289 4.21 9.55 17.67
N ASN A 290 4.50 8.35 18.22
CA ASN A 290 4.52 8.06 19.65
C ASN A 290 5.95 7.73 20.13
N THR A 291 6.63 8.72 20.70
CA THR A 291 8.01 8.60 21.18
C THR A 291 8.15 7.62 22.35
N ASP A 292 7.13 7.53 23.20
CA ASP A 292 7.14 6.69 24.40
C ASP A 292 7.04 5.21 24.02
N LEU A 293 6.19 4.89 23.05
CA LEU A 293 6.08 3.56 22.45
C LEU A 293 7.42 3.13 21.83
N LEU A 294 8.06 4.01 21.05
CA LEU A 294 9.35 3.74 20.43
C LEU A 294 10.46 3.56 21.47
N TYR A 295 10.47 4.38 22.53
CA TYR A 295 11.42 4.26 23.63
C TYR A 295 11.27 2.91 24.34
N THR A 296 10.05 2.56 24.74
CA THR A 296 9.73 1.28 25.41
C THR A 296 10.20 0.08 24.58
N LEU A 297 9.95 0.11 23.26
CA LEU A 297 10.41 -0.95 22.36
C LEU A 297 11.95 -1.02 22.28
N LYS A 298 12.63 0.12 22.12
CA LYS A 298 14.11 0.17 22.03
C LYS A 298 14.76 -0.30 23.33
N GLU A 299 14.24 0.12 24.47
CA GLU A 299 14.72 -0.28 25.79
C GLU A 299 14.56 -1.79 25.98
N PHE A 300 13.38 -2.34 25.67
CA PHE A 300 13.13 -3.78 25.76
C PHE A 300 14.07 -4.59 24.86
N ILE A 301 14.24 -4.18 23.60
CA ILE A 301 15.13 -4.89 22.66
C ILE A 301 16.57 -4.85 23.18
N SER A 302 17.05 -3.70 23.62
CA SER A 302 18.44 -3.53 24.06
C SER A 302 18.74 -4.27 25.37
N SER A 303 17.79 -4.29 26.30
CA SER A 303 17.97 -4.89 27.63
C SER A 303 17.71 -6.40 27.67
N LYS A 304 16.67 -6.89 26.98
CA LYS A 304 16.19 -8.27 27.12
C LYS A 304 16.39 -9.14 25.89
N VAL A 305 16.48 -8.58 24.69
CA VAL A 305 16.52 -9.36 23.44
C VAL A 305 17.93 -9.45 22.87
N ALA A 306 18.59 -8.31 22.65
CA ALA A 306 19.94 -8.24 22.07
C ALA A 306 21.00 -9.06 22.82
N PRO A 307 21.00 -9.13 24.17
CA PRO A 307 21.97 -9.96 24.88
C PRO A 307 21.77 -11.47 24.68
N LEU A 308 20.57 -11.90 24.27
CA LEU A 308 20.17 -13.31 24.22
C LEU A 308 20.15 -13.87 22.79
N ASN A 309 20.00 -13.03 21.76
CA ASN A 309 19.92 -13.48 20.38
C ASN A 309 20.33 -12.41 19.35
N GLY A 310 20.66 -12.86 18.13
CA GLY A 310 20.91 -11.96 17.00
C GLY A 310 19.67 -11.28 16.41
N TYR A 311 18.46 -11.50 16.96
CA TYR A 311 17.25 -10.79 16.54
C TYR A 311 17.26 -9.34 17.06
N GLY A 312 17.78 -9.11 18.27
CA GLY A 312 17.77 -7.78 18.88
C GLY A 312 18.55 -6.74 18.09
N GLU A 313 19.79 -7.05 17.69
CA GLU A 313 20.62 -6.17 16.87
C GLU A 313 19.95 -5.84 15.52
N ARG A 314 19.28 -6.81 14.89
CA ARG A 314 18.59 -6.61 13.61
C ARG A 314 17.35 -5.75 13.74
N LEU A 315 16.55 -5.92 14.81
CA LEU A 315 15.40 -5.06 15.06
C LEU A 315 15.85 -3.62 15.34
N LEU A 316 16.97 -3.42 16.06
CA LEU A 316 17.54 -2.09 16.25
C LEU A 316 18.01 -1.47 14.93
N SER A 317 18.69 -2.23 14.07
CA SER A 317 19.05 -1.80 12.71
C SER A 317 17.81 -1.44 11.88
N LEU A 318 16.75 -2.25 11.93
CA LEU A 318 15.49 -1.97 11.23
C LEU A 318 14.85 -0.66 11.70
N LEU A 319 14.85 -0.39 13.01
CA LEU A 319 14.34 0.86 13.58
C LEU A 319 15.18 2.08 13.15
N GLN A 320 16.50 1.91 13.03
CA GLN A 320 17.39 2.96 12.50
C GLN A 320 17.11 3.24 11.02
N ASP A 321 17.00 2.19 10.20
CA ASP A 321 16.69 2.30 8.77
C ASP A 321 15.30 2.93 8.53
N ALA A 322 14.31 2.56 9.35
CA ALA A 322 12.96 3.13 9.27
C ALA A 322 12.96 4.61 9.68
N SER A 323 13.78 5.00 10.66
CA SER A 323 13.97 6.40 11.04
C SER A 323 14.63 7.23 9.93
N ALA A 324 15.66 6.69 9.27
CA ALA A 324 16.37 7.37 8.18
C ALA A 324 15.48 7.59 6.94
N ARG A 325 14.58 6.65 6.63
CA ARG A 325 13.60 6.81 5.54
C ARG A 325 12.67 8.02 5.71
N LYS A 326 12.49 8.53 6.94
CA LYS A 326 11.71 9.75 7.22
C LYS A 326 12.47 11.02 6.82
N SER A 327 13.80 11.08 6.98
CA SER A 327 14.61 12.25 6.63
C SER A 327 14.83 12.41 5.12
N ASP A 328 14.92 11.30 4.38
CA ASP A 328 15.21 11.32 2.93
C ASP A 328 14.01 11.71 2.05
N SER A 329 12.80 11.81 2.60
CA SER A 329 11.63 12.29 1.84
C SER A 329 11.69 13.78 1.45
N ALA A 330 12.74 14.48 1.89
CA ALA A 330 13.06 15.87 1.53
C ALA A 330 14.03 16.01 0.34
N TYR A 331 14.72 14.95 -0.11
CA TYR A 331 15.86 15.06 -1.04
C TYR A 331 15.80 14.16 -2.30
N TYR A 332 14.65 13.58 -2.65
CA TYR A 332 14.54 12.74 -3.85
C TYR A 332 14.57 13.51 -5.20
N CYS A 333 15.05 14.75 -5.24
CA CYS A 333 15.10 15.57 -6.45
C CYS A 333 16.49 16.02 -6.94
N SER A 334 17.61 15.57 -6.37
CA SER A 334 18.92 16.10 -6.81
C SER A 334 20.03 15.09 -7.14
N SER A 335 19.76 13.79 -7.31
CA SER A 335 20.82 12.84 -7.68
C SER A 335 20.38 11.87 -8.76
N MET A 336 20.23 12.38 -9.96
CA MET A 336 20.35 11.59 -11.18
C MET A 336 21.40 12.23 -12.08
N ASP A 337 22.64 12.30 -11.60
CA ASP A 337 23.78 12.34 -12.51
C ASP A 337 25.09 11.92 -11.85
N LYS A 338 25.81 11.03 -12.56
CA LYS A 338 27.18 10.53 -12.34
C LYS A 338 27.44 9.59 -11.16
N CYS A 339 27.57 8.31 -11.48
CA CYS A 339 28.72 7.51 -11.04
C CYS A 339 28.88 6.30 -11.97
N GLU A 340 29.82 6.40 -12.92
CA GLU A 340 30.61 5.23 -13.29
C GLU A 340 31.49 4.94 -12.07
N GLU A 341 31.44 3.72 -11.54
CA GLU A 341 32.62 3.04 -11.03
C GLU A 341 32.29 1.55 -10.83
N GLU A 342 33.19 0.73 -11.37
CA GLU A 342 33.18 -0.71 -11.32
C GLU A 342 33.55 -1.19 -9.90
N GLY A 343 32.86 -2.22 -9.40
CA GLY A 343 33.30 -2.97 -8.21
C GLY A 343 32.34 -2.94 -7.02
N GLU A 344 31.15 -3.54 -7.18
CA GLU A 344 30.38 -4.29 -6.15
C GLU A 344 28.93 -4.42 -6.62
N GLU A 345 28.69 -5.33 -7.57
CA GLU A 345 27.39 -5.45 -8.24
C GLU A 345 26.44 -6.52 -7.67
N ASP A 346 26.76 -7.13 -6.53
CA ASP A 346 26.03 -8.31 -6.03
C ASP A 346 24.86 -8.02 -5.06
N ARG A 347 24.57 -6.75 -4.76
CA ARG A 347 23.54 -6.36 -3.76
C ARG A 347 22.39 -5.49 -4.28
N LYS A 348 22.18 -5.38 -5.59
CA LYS A 348 20.95 -4.76 -6.13
C LYS A 348 19.79 -5.74 -5.97
N SER A 349 18.74 -5.33 -5.24
CA SER A 349 17.54 -6.15 -5.03
C SER A 349 16.95 -6.62 -6.36
N LEU A 350 16.50 -7.89 -6.43
CA LEU A 350 15.86 -8.44 -7.63
C LEU A 350 14.69 -7.59 -8.12
N HIS A 351 14.02 -6.90 -7.19
CA HIS A 351 12.98 -5.91 -7.45
C HIS A 351 13.45 -4.76 -8.34
N SER A 352 14.68 -4.24 -8.16
CA SER A 352 15.25 -3.17 -9.01
C SER A 352 15.55 -3.67 -10.43
N LEU A 353 16.07 -4.89 -10.56
CA LEU A 353 16.32 -5.55 -11.86
C LEU A 353 15.02 -5.89 -12.60
N CYS A 354 13.98 -6.34 -11.89
CA CYS A 354 12.66 -6.65 -12.46
C CYS A 354 11.86 -5.40 -12.86
N LYS A 355 12.11 -4.25 -12.21
CA LYS A 355 11.44 -2.96 -12.48
C LYS A 355 12.08 -2.22 -13.67
N LYS A 356 13.41 -2.25 -13.83
CA LYS A 356 14.13 -1.58 -14.94
C LYS A 356 13.80 -2.09 -16.35
N LEU A 357 13.26 -3.30 -16.49
CA LEU A 357 12.73 -3.81 -17.77
C LEU A 357 11.22 -3.63 -17.92
N SER A 358 10.52 -3.19 -16.86
CA SER A 358 9.06 -3.09 -16.82
C SER A 358 8.51 -1.87 -17.58
N GLU A 359 9.34 -0.86 -17.84
CA GLU A 359 8.93 0.34 -18.60
C GLU A 359 8.61 0.05 -20.08
N ASP A 360 8.99 -1.13 -20.59
CA ASP A 360 8.72 -1.56 -21.97
C ASP A 360 7.82 -2.82 -22.05
N VAL A 361 7.25 -3.27 -20.92
CA VAL A 361 6.57 -4.57 -20.79
C VAL A 361 5.19 -4.39 -20.17
N SER A 362 4.32 -3.64 -20.85
CA SER A 362 2.87 -3.78 -20.68
C SER A 362 2.30 -4.39 -21.96
N ARG A 363 2.28 -5.72 -22.06
CA ARG A 363 1.39 -6.47 -22.96
C ARG A 363 1.48 -7.98 -22.67
N LYS A 364 0.32 -8.52 -22.27
CA LYS A 364 -0.13 -9.92 -22.37
C LYS A 364 0.34 -10.91 -21.30
N ASN A 365 -0.52 -11.04 -20.29
CA ASN A 365 -1.13 -12.23 -19.69
C ASN A 365 -0.36 -13.54 -19.49
N PHE A 366 -0.40 -13.91 -18.20
CA PHE A 366 -0.25 -15.22 -17.57
C PHE A 366 -1.12 -16.30 -18.21
N ASN A 367 -0.52 -17.46 -18.45
CA ASN A 367 -1.15 -18.79 -18.46
C ASN A 367 -0.03 -19.83 -18.53
N TRP A 368 0.50 -20.27 -17.40
CA TRP A 368 1.36 -21.45 -17.40
C TRP A 368 0.48 -22.70 -17.45
N LYS A 369 0.42 -23.37 -18.61
CA LYS A 369 -0.19 -24.69 -18.72
C LYS A 369 0.85 -25.74 -18.33
N LEU A 370 0.66 -26.37 -17.17
CA LEU A 370 1.31 -27.64 -16.87
C LEU A 370 0.72 -28.70 -17.81
N SER A 371 1.53 -29.26 -18.70
CA SER A 371 1.14 -30.46 -19.46
C SER A 371 0.82 -31.58 -18.46
N LYS A 372 -0.46 -31.97 -18.36
CA LYS A 372 -0.86 -33.22 -17.70
C LYS A 372 -1.50 -34.13 -18.72
N GLY A 373 -1.08 -35.39 -18.65
CA GLY A 373 -1.56 -36.49 -19.45
C GLY A 373 -3.07 -36.72 -19.32
N THR A 374 -3.55 -37.38 -20.35
CA THR A 374 -4.91 -37.79 -20.69
C THR A 374 -5.74 -38.29 -19.51
N GLY A 375 -6.96 -37.74 -19.35
CA GLY A 375 -8.00 -38.23 -18.44
C GLY A 375 -9.23 -37.29 -18.41
N PRO A 376 -10.47 -37.80 -18.30
CA PRO A 376 -11.62 -37.22 -18.99
C PRO A 376 -12.34 -36.07 -18.26
N ILE A 377 -13.03 -35.31 -19.09
CA ILE A 377 -13.76 -34.06 -18.84
C ILE A 377 -15.00 -34.30 -17.99
N THR A 378 -15.17 -33.53 -16.92
CA THR A 378 -16.48 -33.29 -16.27
C THR A 378 -16.80 -31.81 -16.29
N HIS A 379 -17.93 -31.48 -16.93
CA HIS A 379 -18.50 -30.15 -17.06
C HIS A 379 -19.05 -29.67 -15.70
N HIS A 380 -18.61 -28.49 -15.24
CA HIS A 380 -19.39 -27.70 -14.29
C HIS A 380 -19.59 -26.27 -14.82
N GLN A 381 -20.86 -25.92 -14.98
CA GLN A 381 -21.39 -24.64 -15.44
C GLN A 381 -20.97 -23.51 -14.50
N LYS A 382 -20.43 -22.43 -15.07
CA LYS A 382 -20.19 -21.16 -14.37
C LYS A 382 -21.41 -20.28 -14.63
N GLU A 383 -22.22 -20.06 -13.60
CA GLU A 383 -23.25 -19.01 -13.62
C GLU A 383 -22.59 -17.64 -13.88
N ARG A 384 -23.04 -16.98 -14.94
CA ARG A 384 -22.67 -15.60 -15.27
C ARG A 384 -23.30 -14.66 -14.25
N LEU A 385 -22.50 -14.08 -13.37
CA LEU A 385 -22.84 -12.82 -12.71
C LEU A 385 -22.33 -11.67 -13.60
N TYR A 386 -23.27 -10.81 -14.00
CA TYR A 386 -23.04 -9.66 -14.88
C TYR A 386 -21.98 -8.73 -14.29
N THR A 387 -20.87 -8.58 -15.02
CA THR A 387 -19.72 -7.75 -14.62
C THR A 387 -20.00 -6.28 -14.98
N ILE A 388 -20.04 -5.41 -13.97
CA ILE A 388 -20.29 -3.95 -14.07
C ILE A 388 -19.11 -3.20 -14.75
N SER A 389 -18.01 -3.90 -15.04
CA SER A 389 -16.75 -3.41 -15.64
C SER A 389 -16.89 -2.71 -17.02
N SER A 390 -18.06 -2.75 -17.67
CA SER A 390 -18.33 -2.03 -18.92
C SER A 390 -18.76 -0.56 -18.75
N VAL A 391 -18.92 -0.06 -17.51
CA VAL A 391 -19.63 1.21 -17.22
C VAL A 391 -18.73 2.44 -17.00
N LEU A 392 -17.40 2.29 -16.85
CA LEU A 392 -16.50 3.46 -16.92
C LEU A 392 -16.67 4.15 -18.29
N PRO A 393 -16.95 5.48 -18.34
CA PRO A 393 -17.03 6.21 -19.61
C PRO A 393 -15.77 5.94 -20.43
N LYS A 394 -15.90 5.22 -21.55
CA LYS A 394 -14.77 4.91 -22.42
C LYS A 394 -14.20 6.24 -22.93
N PRO A 395 -12.90 6.54 -22.75
CA PRO A 395 -12.32 7.73 -23.34
C PRO A 395 -12.49 7.65 -24.86
N CYS A 396 -13.16 8.65 -25.43
CA CYS A 396 -13.26 8.79 -26.87
C CYS A 396 -11.87 9.16 -27.41
N TYR A 397 -11.17 8.17 -27.98
CA TYR A 397 -9.92 8.37 -28.69
C TYR A 397 -10.14 9.19 -29.96
N ASN A 398 -10.06 10.51 -29.85
CA ASN A 398 -9.74 11.36 -30.99
C ASN A 398 -8.39 12.03 -30.68
N SER A 399 -7.35 11.59 -31.36
CA SER A 399 -6.05 12.26 -31.43
C SER A 399 -6.25 13.68 -31.95
N PHE A 400 -6.36 14.66 -31.05
CA PHE A 400 -6.24 16.07 -31.39
C PHE A 400 -4.76 16.43 -31.44
N THR A 401 -4.14 16.19 -32.58
CA THR A 401 -2.91 16.87 -33.01
C THR A 401 -3.30 17.90 -34.06
N GLU A 402 -3.75 19.07 -33.60
CA GLU A 402 -3.71 20.29 -34.40
C GLU A 402 -2.88 21.31 -33.62
N GLU A 403 -1.58 21.34 -33.96
CA GLU A 403 -0.66 22.38 -33.55
C GLU A 403 -0.94 23.63 -34.38
N PHE A 404 -1.42 24.71 -33.75
CA PHE A 404 -1.41 26.04 -34.37
C PHE A 404 -0.13 26.77 -33.96
N PRO A 405 0.71 27.22 -34.90
CA PRO A 405 1.87 28.03 -34.58
C PRO A 405 1.44 29.49 -34.43
N ILE A 406 1.78 30.14 -33.32
CA ILE A 406 1.74 31.60 -33.23
C ILE A 406 3.16 32.08 -32.93
N SER A 407 3.64 32.95 -33.82
CA SER A 407 4.97 33.51 -33.88
C SER A 407 5.29 34.46 -32.71
N PHE A 408 6.58 34.48 -32.37
CA PHE A 408 7.18 35.29 -31.32
C PHE A 408 7.21 36.79 -31.66
N ALA A 409 6.93 37.62 -30.65
CA ALA A 409 7.42 38.99 -30.56
C ALA A 409 7.88 39.28 -29.12
N LYS A 410 8.95 40.05 -29.00
CA LYS A 410 9.83 40.18 -27.82
C LYS A 410 9.25 41.02 -26.66
N ALA A 411 9.74 40.66 -25.48
CA ALA A 411 9.99 41.42 -24.24
C ALA A 411 9.57 42.90 -24.23
N ASP A 412 8.58 43.24 -23.42
CA ASP A 412 8.76 43.86 -22.10
C ASP A 412 7.40 43.89 -21.36
N GLU A 413 7.44 43.79 -20.02
CA GLU A 413 6.32 43.89 -19.06
C GLU A 413 5.18 42.84 -19.10
N VAL A 414 5.39 41.58 -18.66
CA VAL A 414 4.25 40.64 -18.49
C VAL A 414 4.47 39.61 -17.37
N GLU A 415 3.88 39.81 -16.19
CA GLU A 415 3.83 38.80 -15.11
C GLU A 415 2.45 38.20 -14.73
N PRO A 416 1.43 38.09 -15.63
CA PRO A 416 0.27 37.21 -15.35
C PRO A 416 0.08 35.95 -16.21
N TYR A 417 0.79 35.71 -17.33
CA TYR A 417 0.27 34.78 -18.36
C TYR A 417 1.10 33.52 -18.69
N LEU A 418 1.99 33.10 -17.80
CA LEU A 418 2.82 31.89 -17.98
C LEU A 418 1.97 30.60 -18.13
N LEU A 419 0.79 30.50 -17.48
CA LEU A 419 0.00 29.28 -17.55
C LEU A 419 -0.51 29.00 -18.97
N THR A 420 -0.80 30.04 -19.77
CA THR A 420 -1.24 29.93 -21.17
C THR A 420 -0.14 29.44 -22.11
N GLU A 421 1.13 29.66 -21.77
CA GLU A 421 2.30 29.30 -22.58
C GLU A 421 2.62 27.81 -22.58
N TYR A 422 2.37 27.11 -21.46
CA TYR A 422 2.65 25.68 -21.35
C TYR A 422 1.60 24.81 -22.03
N SER A 423 1.98 23.67 -22.60
CA SER A 423 0.99 22.75 -23.18
C SER A 423 0.15 22.06 -22.10
N VAL A 424 -1.05 21.59 -22.47
CA VAL A 424 -1.93 20.79 -21.59
C VAL A 424 -1.18 19.56 -21.07
N GLN A 425 -0.41 18.89 -21.93
CA GLN A 425 0.34 17.69 -21.56
C GLN A 425 1.45 18.00 -20.56
N GLN A 426 2.19 19.10 -20.74
CA GLN A 426 3.24 19.52 -19.79
C GLN A 426 2.65 19.77 -18.40
N LEU A 427 1.56 20.55 -18.33
CA LEU A 427 0.88 20.84 -17.07
C LEU A 427 0.32 19.58 -16.41
N CYS A 428 -0.32 18.69 -17.19
CA CYS A 428 -0.84 17.42 -16.70
C CYS A 428 0.28 16.54 -16.10
N CYS A 429 1.39 16.36 -16.82
CA CYS A 429 2.52 15.56 -16.34
C CYS A 429 3.09 16.13 -15.03
N GLN A 430 3.33 17.45 -14.97
CA GLN A 430 3.93 18.05 -13.76
C GLN A 430 2.98 18.07 -12.58
N LEU A 431 1.68 18.40 -12.77
CA LEU A 431 0.68 18.30 -11.70
C LEU A 431 0.55 16.86 -11.18
N THR A 432 0.66 15.87 -12.07
CA THR A 432 0.63 14.45 -11.68
C THR A 432 1.85 14.07 -10.84
N LEU A 433 3.06 14.53 -11.19
CA LEU A 433 4.26 14.31 -10.38
C LEU A 433 4.15 14.98 -9.00
N LEU A 434 3.63 16.20 -8.94
CA LEU A 434 3.38 16.92 -7.68
C LEU A 434 2.39 16.17 -6.79
N GLN A 435 1.27 15.70 -7.37
CA GLN A 435 0.27 14.93 -6.64
C GLN A 435 0.81 13.56 -6.21
N GLN A 436 1.62 12.92 -7.04
CA GLN A 436 2.29 11.66 -6.74
C GLN A 436 3.17 11.76 -5.49
N GLU A 437 3.95 12.84 -5.36
CA GLU A 437 4.84 13.07 -4.23
C GLU A 437 4.07 13.07 -2.90
N VAL A 438 2.95 13.78 -2.85
CA VAL A 438 2.10 13.86 -1.65
C VAL A 438 1.42 12.51 -1.39
N PHE A 439 0.98 11.81 -2.43
CA PHE A 439 0.33 10.50 -2.29
C PHE A 439 1.28 9.40 -1.80
N HIS A 440 2.55 9.40 -2.20
CA HIS A 440 3.54 8.38 -1.80
C HIS A 440 3.87 8.39 -0.30
N LYS A 441 3.66 9.52 0.37
CA LYS A 441 3.86 9.65 1.83
C LYS A 441 2.65 9.16 2.63
N CYS A 442 1.55 8.81 1.97
CA CYS A 442 0.33 8.38 2.62
C CYS A 442 0.40 6.89 3.03
N HIS A 443 -0.21 6.56 4.16
CA HIS A 443 -0.36 5.22 4.69
C HIS A 443 -1.84 4.84 4.80
N PRO A 444 -2.23 3.57 4.59
CA PRO A 444 -3.62 3.11 4.72
C PRO A 444 -4.33 3.56 6.01
N VAL A 445 -3.60 3.59 7.13
CA VAL A 445 -4.11 3.99 8.46
C VAL A 445 -4.56 5.46 8.50
N HIS A 446 -4.01 6.34 7.65
CA HIS A 446 -4.39 7.76 7.62
C HIS A 446 -5.87 7.98 7.26
N PHE A 447 -6.50 7.04 6.54
CA PHE A 447 -7.90 7.14 6.11
C PHE A 447 -8.90 6.69 7.18
N LEU A 448 -8.42 6.02 8.22
CA LEU A 448 -9.25 5.50 9.30
C LEU A 448 -9.69 6.62 10.24
N ASN A 449 -10.87 6.46 10.82
CA ASN A 449 -11.46 7.34 11.81
C ASN A 449 -11.44 8.82 11.37
N SER A 450 -11.63 9.06 10.07
CA SER A 450 -11.46 10.38 9.47
C SER A 450 -12.56 11.36 9.90
N ARG A 451 -13.74 10.88 10.28
CA ARG A 451 -14.81 11.72 10.87
C ARG A 451 -14.36 12.37 12.17
N ALA A 452 -13.59 11.68 13.01
CA ALA A 452 -13.03 12.22 14.25
C ALA A 452 -12.10 13.42 14.02
N LEU A 453 -11.45 13.47 12.86
CA LEU A 453 -10.61 14.60 12.41
C LEU A 453 -11.42 15.75 11.79
N GLY A 454 -12.75 15.64 11.71
CA GLY A 454 -13.63 16.64 11.12
C GLY A 454 -13.82 16.51 9.60
N VAL A 455 -13.38 15.41 8.97
CA VAL A 455 -13.60 15.16 7.54
C VAL A 455 -15.08 14.87 7.28
N LYS A 456 -15.72 15.69 6.45
CA LYS A 456 -17.14 15.61 6.11
C LYS A 456 -17.37 14.90 4.77
N ASP A 457 -18.49 14.21 4.64
CA ASP A 457 -18.91 13.51 3.40
C ASP A 457 -19.18 14.46 2.21
N LYS A 458 -19.37 15.77 2.45
CA LYS A 458 -19.58 16.77 1.39
C LYS A 458 -18.42 17.76 1.35
N CYS A 459 -17.72 17.83 0.21
CA CYS A 459 -16.99 19.03 -0.21
C CYS A 459 -18.01 20.13 -0.54
N VAL A 460 -18.65 20.71 0.47
CA VAL A 460 -19.28 22.01 0.29
C VAL A 460 -18.17 23.03 0.46
N ALA A 461 -17.86 23.79 -0.59
CA ALA A 461 -17.12 25.03 -0.46
C ALA A 461 -17.81 25.86 0.64
N VAL A 462 -17.23 25.86 1.84
CA VAL A 462 -17.78 26.60 2.97
C VAL A 462 -17.63 28.07 2.64
N GLN A 463 -18.72 28.68 2.18
CA GLN A 463 -18.88 30.12 2.25
C GLN A 463 -18.80 30.51 3.72
N LYS A 464 -17.81 31.34 4.04
CA LYS A 464 -17.68 31.98 5.34
C LYS A 464 -18.66 33.17 5.36
N ALA A 465 -19.95 32.92 5.51
CA ALA A 465 -20.92 33.96 5.83
C ALA A 465 -22.16 33.39 6.53
N VAL A 466 -22.52 34.06 7.64
CA VAL A 466 -23.69 33.91 8.51
C VAL A 466 -23.60 32.79 9.56
N SER A 467 -23.40 33.23 10.80
CA SER A 467 -23.59 32.49 12.04
C SER A 467 -24.98 31.86 12.06
N THR A 468 -25.06 30.56 11.82
CA THR A 468 -26.21 29.74 12.19
C THR A 468 -25.67 28.69 13.15
N GLU A 469 -26.22 28.65 14.36
CA GLU A 469 -25.81 27.77 15.45
C GLU A 469 -25.55 26.35 14.93
N ALA A 470 -24.28 25.95 14.95
CA ALA A 470 -23.90 24.58 14.63
C ALA A 470 -24.41 23.71 15.78
N VAL A 471 -25.52 23.00 15.54
CA VAL A 471 -25.90 21.85 16.37
C VAL A 471 -24.67 20.94 16.42
N SER A 472 -24.04 20.89 17.59
CA SER A 472 -22.86 20.10 17.86
C SER A 472 -23.22 18.61 17.75
N LEU A 473 -23.14 18.07 16.54
CA LEU A 473 -22.99 16.63 16.36
C LEU A 473 -21.68 16.26 17.02
N LYS A 474 -21.75 15.74 18.24
CA LYS A 474 -20.61 15.22 18.99
C LYS A 474 -19.90 14.23 18.07
N VAL A 475 -18.77 14.63 17.51
CA VAL A 475 -17.99 13.82 16.59
C VAL A 475 -17.46 12.64 17.40
N CYS A 476 -18.04 11.46 17.19
CA CYS A 476 -17.63 10.26 17.92
C CYS A 476 -16.29 9.77 17.40
N ASN A 477 -15.26 9.81 18.26
CA ASN A 477 -13.99 9.15 18.00
C ASN A 477 -14.20 7.63 18.09
N LEU A 478 -13.89 6.90 17.01
CA LEU A 478 -14.04 5.44 16.93
C LEU A 478 -12.82 4.70 17.49
N PHE A 479 -11.68 5.38 17.64
CA PHE A 479 -10.52 4.82 18.30
C PHE A 479 -10.66 4.94 19.82
N LEU A 480 -9.92 4.09 20.54
CA LEU A 480 -9.79 4.20 21.98
C LEU A 480 -9.15 5.55 22.35
N SER A 481 -9.56 6.13 23.47
CA SER A 481 -9.23 7.52 23.86
C SER A 481 -7.73 7.84 23.96
N LYS A 482 -6.87 6.83 24.07
CA LYS A 482 -5.40 6.96 24.14
C LYS A 482 -4.69 6.77 22.79
N CYS A 483 -5.39 6.36 21.72
CA CYS A 483 -4.77 6.12 20.43
C CYS A 483 -4.35 7.45 19.78
N VAL A 484 -3.06 7.61 19.48
CA VAL A 484 -2.55 8.74 18.70
C VAL A 484 -2.93 8.53 17.22
N GLN A 485 -3.54 9.52 16.60
CA GLN A 485 -3.93 9.49 15.19
C GLN A 485 -3.12 10.53 14.39
N ASP A 486 -2.38 10.05 13.40
CA ASP A 486 -1.67 10.91 12.44
C ASP A 486 -2.68 11.69 11.57
N GLN A 487 -2.40 12.98 11.36
CA GLN A 487 -3.26 13.94 10.66
C GLN A 487 -2.89 14.12 9.18
N TYR A 488 -2.01 13.28 8.62
CA TYR A 488 -1.56 13.41 7.22
C TYR A 488 -2.69 13.45 6.20
N LEU A 489 -3.82 12.76 6.45
CA LEU A 489 -5.01 12.88 5.59
C LEU A 489 -5.48 14.33 5.45
N LEU A 490 -5.52 15.11 6.55
CA LEU A 490 -5.94 16.51 6.50
C LEU A 490 -5.00 17.35 5.62
N GLN A 491 -3.70 17.05 5.62
CA GLN A 491 -2.75 17.70 4.71
C GLN A 491 -3.07 17.36 3.25
N LEU A 492 -3.39 16.10 2.95
CA LEU A 492 -3.76 15.67 1.60
C LEU A 492 -5.07 16.33 1.12
N LEU A 493 -6.07 16.45 1.99
CA LEU A 493 -7.34 17.11 1.68
C LEU A 493 -7.16 18.62 1.51
N ARG A 494 -6.39 19.29 2.39
CA ARG A 494 -6.05 20.72 2.25
C ARG A 494 -5.30 21.02 0.96
N ASN A 495 -4.39 20.13 0.55
CA ASN A 495 -3.71 20.26 -0.74
C ASN A 495 -4.68 20.15 -1.91
N ALA A 496 -5.65 19.23 -1.83
CA ALA A 496 -6.71 19.09 -2.83
C ALA A 496 -7.56 20.37 -2.92
N ASP A 497 -7.98 20.91 -1.77
CA ASP A 497 -8.75 22.16 -1.70
C ASP A 497 -7.93 23.34 -2.27
N SER A 498 -6.64 23.42 -1.97
CA SER A 498 -5.75 24.46 -2.50
C SER A 498 -5.67 24.44 -4.03
N ILE A 499 -5.66 23.26 -4.65
CA ILE A 499 -5.68 23.10 -6.10
C ILE A 499 -7.04 23.55 -6.67
N SER A 500 -8.15 23.15 -6.04
CA SER A 500 -9.49 23.57 -6.45
C SER A 500 -9.66 25.10 -6.36
N THR A 501 -9.21 25.72 -5.26
CA THR A 501 -9.26 27.17 -5.06
C THR A 501 -8.35 27.90 -6.06
N TRP A 502 -7.15 27.37 -6.34
CA TRP A 502 -6.27 27.91 -7.37
C TRP A 502 -6.94 27.91 -8.75
N VAL A 503 -7.53 26.79 -9.17
CA VAL A 503 -8.25 26.70 -10.46
C VAL A 503 -9.37 27.74 -10.54
N ALA A 504 -10.19 27.86 -9.49
CA ALA A 504 -11.26 28.84 -9.46
C ALA A 504 -10.72 30.27 -9.52
N ALA A 505 -9.70 30.59 -8.73
CA ALA A 505 -9.08 31.91 -8.65
C ALA A 505 -8.47 32.35 -9.99
N GLU A 506 -7.75 31.48 -10.69
CA GLU A 506 -7.18 31.75 -12.02
C GLU A 506 -8.24 32.16 -13.03
N ILE A 507 -9.40 31.49 -13.01
CA ILE A 507 -10.48 31.76 -13.98
C ILE A 507 -11.19 33.07 -13.66
N VAL A 508 -11.48 33.36 -12.38
CA VAL A 508 -12.20 34.59 -11.99
C VAL A 508 -11.32 35.83 -12.00
N THR A 509 -10.00 35.70 -11.95
CA THR A 509 -9.07 36.86 -12.01
C THR A 509 -8.68 37.25 -13.43
N CYS A 510 -9.16 36.53 -14.45
CA CYS A 510 -8.91 36.83 -15.86
C CYS A 510 -9.48 38.18 -16.31
N HIS A 511 -8.65 39.10 -16.78
CA HIS A 511 -9.09 40.45 -17.17
C HIS A 511 -9.93 40.52 -18.46
N THR A 512 -9.99 39.44 -19.25
CA THR A 512 -10.78 39.41 -20.49
C THR A 512 -11.59 38.12 -20.62
N SER A 513 -12.78 38.22 -21.22
CA SER A 513 -13.65 37.06 -21.50
C SER A 513 -12.97 36.04 -22.42
N LYS A 514 -12.16 36.47 -23.38
CA LYS A 514 -11.40 35.58 -24.28
C LYS A 514 -10.39 34.72 -23.51
N LEU A 515 -9.63 35.33 -22.60
CA LEU A 515 -8.69 34.60 -21.74
C LEU A 515 -9.42 33.66 -20.78
N GLN A 516 -10.55 34.11 -20.23
CA GLN A 516 -11.38 33.27 -19.36
C GLN A 516 -11.87 32.00 -20.07
N VAL A 517 -12.37 32.11 -21.32
CA VAL A 517 -12.74 30.94 -22.14
C VAL A 517 -11.53 30.05 -22.43
N SER A 518 -10.36 30.64 -22.70
CA SER A 518 -9.12 29.90 -22.96
C SER A 518 -8.65 29.10 -21.74
N LEU A 519 -8.60 29.70 -20.55
CA LEU A 519 -8.23 29.00 -19.32
C LEU A 519 -9.26 27.96 -18.92
N LEU A 520 -10.55 28.26 -19.07
CA LEU A 520 -11.62 27.31 -18.81
C LEU A 520 -11.48 26.05 -19.68
N SER A 521 -11.27 26.25 -20.99
CA SER A 521 -10.98 25.16 -21.94
C SER A 521 -9.73 24.38 -21.53
N LYS A 522 -8.66 25.09 -21.14
CA LYS A 522 -7.38 24.50 -20.75
C LYS A 522 -7.52 23.61 -19.51
N PHE A 523 -8.19 24.07 -18.47
CA PHE A 523 -8.40 23.27 -17.25
C PHE A 523 -9.27 22.03 -17.51
N LEU A 524 -10.32 22.13 -18.33
CA LEU A 524 -11.12 20.98 -18.74
C LEU A 524 -10.27 19.93 -19.46
N LEU A 525 -9.41 20.36 -20.39
CA LEU A 525 -8.51 19.46 -21.11
C LEU A 525 -7.44 18.84 -20.19
N ILE A 526 -6.89 19.61 -19.23
CA ILE A 526 -5.97 19.07 -18.21
C ILE A 526 -6.67 18.01 -17.36
N ALA A 527 -7.90 18.28 -16.89
CA ALA A 527 -8.67 17.33 -16.09
C ALA A 527 -8.97 16.03 -16.87
N LYS A 528 -9.34 16.15 -18.15
CA LYS A 528 -9.53 15.00 -19.04
C LYS A 528 -8.25 14.20 -19.21
N SER A 529 -7.11 14.86 -19.47
CA SER A 529 -5.82 14.19 -19.59
C SER A 529 -5.41 13.49 -18.29
N CYS A 530 -5.65 14.11 -17.12
CA CYS A 530 -5.43 13.49 -15.82
C CYS A 530 -6.29 12.23 -15.64
N TYR A 531 -7.58 12.30 -15.98
CA TYR A 531 -8.50 11.15 -15.95
C TYR A 531 -8.01 10.00 -16.85
N GLU A 532 -7.64 10.30 -18.09
CA GLU A 532 -7.13 9.31 -19.06
C GLU A 532 -5.83 8.66 -18.58
N GLN A 533 -4.99 9.40 -17.88
CA GLN A 533 -3.76 8.92 -17.24
C GLN A 533 -3.99 8.26 -15.88
N ARG A 534 -5.24 8.09 -15.43
CA ARG A 534 -5.62 7.52 -14.11
C ARG A 534 -5.13 8.33 -12.90
N ASN A 535 -4.86 9.62 -13.09
CA ASN A 535 -4.73 10.59 -11.99
C ASN A 535 -6.12 11.14 -11.64
N PHE A 536 -6.89 10.33 -10.91
CA PHE A 536 -8.24 10.70 -10.48
C PHE A 536 -8.22 11.81 -9.42
N ALA A 537 -7.16 11.89 -8.59
CA ALA A 537 -7.04 12.97 -7.61
C ALA A 537 -7.06 14.35 -8.26
N THR A 538 -6.14 14.63 -9.19
CA THR A 538 -6.06 15.95 -9.83
C THR A 538 -7.27 16.22 -10.73
N ALA A 539 -7.79 15.20 -11.41
CA ALA A 539 -9.02 15.36 -12.19
C ALA A 539 -10.20 15.84 -11.34
N MET A 540 -10.42 15.22 -10.16
CA MET A 540 -11.50 15.61 -9.24
C MET A 540 -11.24 16.97 -8.57
N GLN A 541 -9.98 17.31 -8.28
CA GLN A 541 -9.62 18.63 -7.74
C GLN A 541 -9.91 19.76 -8.74
N ILE A 542 -9.57 19.57 -10.01
CA ILE A 542 -9.88 20.55 -11.06
C ILE A 542 -11.39 20.63 -11.25
N LEU A 543 -12.10 19.48 -11.29
CA LEU A 543 -13.56 19.46 -11.37
C LEU A 543 -14.20 20.27 -10.23
N ALA A 544 -13.77 20.07 -8.97
CA ALA A 544 -14.28 20.81 -7.83
C ALA A 544 -14.04 22.34 -7.93
N GLY A 545 -12.90 22.76 -8.49
CA GLY A 545 -12.64 24.17 -8.79
C GLY A 545 -13.57 24.73 -9.87
N LEU A 546 -13.84 23.95 -10.91
CA LEU A 546 -14.77 24.31 -12.00
C LEU A 546 -16.24 24.31 -11.57
N GLU A 547 -16.59 23.50 -10.57
CA GLU A 547 -17.93 23.44 -9.95
C GLU A 547 -18.17 24.53 -8.91
N ASN A 548 -17.16 25.33 -8.57
CA ASN A 548 -17.33 26.51 -7.75
C ASN A 548 -18.48 27.38 -8.28
N LEU A 549 -19.38 27.79 -7.39
CA LEU A 549 -20.62 28.48 -7.75
C LEU A 549 -20.37 29.71 -8.65
N ILE A 550 -19.33 30.49 -8.35
CA ILE A 550 -19.01 31.70 -9.11
C ILE A 550 -18.48 31.33 -10.49
N VAL A 551 -17.58 30.34 -10.55
CA VAL A 551 -17.04 29.85 -11.82
C VAL A 551 -18.16 29.33 -12.71
N ARG A 552 -19.12 28.58 -12.17
CA ARG A 552 -20.29 28.06 -12.92
C ARG A 552 -21.23 29.14 -13.45
N GLN A 553 -21.24 30.33 -12.83
CA GLN A 553 -22.08 31.45 -13.26
C GLN A 553 -21.43 32.32 -14.35
N LEU A 554 -20.16 32.08 -14.70
CA LEU A 554 -19.44 32.88 -15.68
C LEU A 554 -20.06 32.79 -17.09
N PRO A 555 -20.13 33.91 -17.84
CA PRO A 555 -20.64 33.90 -19.21
C PRO A 555 -19.77 33.08 -20.18
N ALA A 556 -18.49 32.84 -19.83
CA ALA A 556 -17.55 32.05 -20.61
C ALA A 556 -18.07 30.63 -20.97
N TRP A 557 -18.88 30.01 -20.11
CA TRP A 557 -19.48 28.69 -20.38
C TRP A 557 -20.39 28.68 -21.62
N LYS A 558 -21.01 29.82 -21.98
CA LYS A 558 -21.87 29.93 -23.17
C LYS A 558 -21.08 30.06 -24.46
N ILE A 559 -19.83 30.51 -24.37
CA ILE A 559 -18.94 30.76 -25.52
C ILE A 559 -18.06 29.53 -25.78
N LEU A 560 -17.83 28.70 -24.76
CA LEU A 560 -16.99 27.52 -24.83
C LEU A 560 -17.49 26.53 -25.92
N PRO A 561 -16.59 25.94 -26.73
CA PRO A 561 -16.99 24.92 -27.70
C PRO A 561 -17.72 23.75 -27.04
N ALA A 562 -18.84 23.30 -27.65
CA ALA A 562 -19.70 22.25 -27.10
C ALA A 562 -18.92 20.98 -26.70
N LYS A 563 -18.00 20.53 -27.56
CA LYS A 563 -17.15 19.35 -27.31
C LYS A 563 -16.28 19.48 -26.05
N VAL A 564 -15.83 20.70 -25.72
CA VAL A 564 -15.03 20.94 -24.51
C VAL A 564 -15.94 21.06 -23.30
N ALA A 565 -17.12 21.67 -23.44
CA ALA A 565 -18.12 21.73 -22.38
C ALA A 565 -18.62 20.34 -21.95
N GLU A 566 -18.76 19.40 -22.88
CA GLU A 566 -19.14 18.00 -22.61
C GLU A 566 -18.18 17.28 -21.64
N ILE A 567 -16.89 17.65 -21.64
CA ILE A 567 -15.89 17.09 -20.72
C ILE A 567 -16.32 17.27 -19.26
N MET A 568 -16.99 18.38 -18.94
CA MET A 568 -17.50 18.63 -17.59
C MET A 568 -18.49 17.55 -17.14
N GLU A 569 -19.41 17.15 -18.03
CA GLU A 569 -20.42 16.14 -17.73
C GLU A 569 -19.80 14.73 -17.72
N GLU A 570 -18.82 14.46 -18.59
CA GLU A 570 -17.99 13.23 -18.52
C GLU A 570 -17.33 13.10 -17.14
N LEU A 571 -16.69 14.16 -16.65
CA LEU A 571 -15.99 14.17 -15.36
C LEU A 571 -16.94 14.00 -14.17
N LYS A 572 -18.13 14.60 -14.21
CA LYS A 572 -19.18 14.37 -13.18
C LYS A 572 -19.66 12.93 -13.16
N ALA A 573 -19.86 12.32 -14.34
CA ALA A 573 -20.23 10.92 -14.43
C ALA A 573 -19.13 10.01 -13.84
N VAL A 574 -17.85 10.33 -14.09
CA VAL A 574 -16.72 9.67 -13.44
C VAL A 574 -16.77 9.84 -11.93
N GLU A 575 -17.03 11.06 -11.42
CA GLU A 575 -17.12 11.29 -9.98
C GLU A 575 -18.23 10.43 -9.32
N VAL A 576 -19.42 10.39 -9.93
CA VAL A 576 -20.54 9.54 -9.48
C VAL A 576 -20.15 8.07 -9.48
N PHE A 577 -19.49 7.61 -10.53
CA PHE A 577 -19.02 6.22 -10.63
C PHE A 577 -18.02 5.89 -9.51
N LEU A 578 -17.01 6.74 -9.29
CA LEU A 578 -16.01 6.56 -8.22
C LEU A 578 -16.64 6.52 -6.83
N LYS A 579 -17.73 7.26 -6.60
CA LYS A 579 -18.48 7.26 -5.34
C LYS A 579 -19.38 6.03 -5.17
N SER A 580 -19.72 5.32 -6.24
CA SER A 580 -20.67 4.20 -6.20
C SER A 580 -20.06 2.87 -5.78
N ASP A 581 -18.78 2.63 -6.09
CA ASP A 581 -18.09 1.39 -5.76
C ASP A 581 -16.68 1.66 -5.20
N SER A 582 -16.46 1.20 -3.97
CA SER A 582 -15.19 1.34 -3.25
C SER A 582 -13.99 0.64 -3.89
N LEU A 583 -14.21 -0.32 -4.80
CA LEU A 583 -13.17 -1.13 -5.43
C LEU A 583 -13.08 -0.94 -6.95
N CYS A 584 -13.82 0.00 -7.52
CA CYS A 584 -13.92 0.16 -8.98
C CYS A 584 -12.56 0.42 -9.66
N LEU A 585 -11.61 1.01 -8.93
CA LEU A 585 -10.26 1.29 -9.42
C LEU A 585 -9.34 0.07 -9.43
N MET A 586 -9.70 -0.97 -8.65
CA MET A 586 -8.98 -2.24 -8.54
C MET A 586 -9.49 -3.30 -9.53
N GLU A 587 -10.52 -2.98 -10.31
CA GLU A 587 -11.05 -3.90 -11.31
C GLU A 587 -10.17 -3.96 -12.58
N GLY A 588 -10.05 -5.16 -13.14
CA GLY A 588 -9.39 -5.41 -14.42
C GLY A 588 -7.86 -5.39 -14.37
N GLU A 589 -7.22 -5.48 -15.54
CA GLU A 589 -5.75 -5.52 -15.65
C GLU A 589 -5.10 -4.12 -15.61
N ARG A 590 -5.90 -3.06 -15.69
CA ARG A 590 -5.40 -1.68 -15.85
C ARG A 590 -4.64 -1.19 -14.61
N PHE A 591 -5.12 -1.48 -13.39
CA PHE A 591 -4.42 -1.03 -12.18
C PHE A 591 -3.06 -1.72 -11.99
N LYS A 592 -2.91 -2.97 -12.47
CA LYS A 592 -1.65 -3.71 -12.39
C LYS A 592 -0.58 -3.20 -13.34
N THR A 593 -1.01 -2.54 -14.42
CA THR A 593 -0.15 -2.16 -15.55
C THR A 593 0.06 -0.65 -15.67
N HIS A 594 -0.86 0.15 -15.11
CA HIS A 594 -0.83 1.60 -15.22
C HIS A 594 -0.78 2.24 -13.82
N PRO A 595 0.07 3.26 -13.62
CA PRO A 595 0.07 4.05 -12.40
C PRO A 595 -1.31 4.66 -12.17
N THR A 596 -1.73 4.79 -10.91
CA THR A 596 -3.04 5.30 -10.54
C THR A 596 -2.90 6.17 -9.30
N ILE A 597 -3.55 7.34 -9.26
CA ILE A 597 -3.69 8.12 -8.04
C ILE A 597 -5.19 8.29 -7.74
N PRO A 598 -5.72 7.69 -6.66
CA PRO A 598 -7.13 7.81 -6.31
C PRO A 598 -7.44 9.17 -5.67
N SER A 599 -8.69 9.61 -5.77
CA SER A 599 -9.17 10.76 -4.99
C SER A 599 -9.20 10.41 -3.50
N ALA A 600 -8.43 11.14 -2.69
CA ALA A 600 -8.38 10.96 -1.25
C ALA A 600 -9.74 11.17 -0.57
N HIS A 601 -10.52 12.15 -1.04
CA HIS A 601 -11.87 12.41 -0.56
C HIS A 601 -12.80 11.23 -0.80
N VAL A 602 -12.77 10.64 -2.01
CA VAL A 602 -13.61 9.49 -2.35
C VAL A 602 -13.20 8.24 -1.56
N LEU A 603 -11.89 7.99 -1.40
CA LEU A 603 -11.42 6.87 -0.59
C LEU A 603 -11.81 7.04 0.88
N ALA A 604 -11.66 8.24 1.45
CA ALA A 604 -12.08 8.54 2.81
C ALA A 604 -13.59 8.32 2.99
N MET A 605 -14.42 8.76 2.04
CA MET A 605 -15.87 8.53 2.04
C MET A 605 -16.21 7.03 2.11
N HIS A 606 -15.57 6.19 1.28
CA HIS A 606 -15.79 4.74 1.30
C HIS A 606 -15.43 4.11 2.63
N VAL A 607 -14.32 4.55 3.25
CA VAL A 607 -13.94 4.10 4.60
C VAL A 607 -14.98 4.54 5.62
N GLN A 608 -15.45 5.79 5.58
CA GLN A 608 -16.47 6.30 6.49
C GLN A 608 -17.82 5.57 6.37
N GLN A 609 -18.20 5.17 5.15
CA GLN A 609 -19.38 4.33 4.92
C GLN A 609 -19.22 2.97 5.61
N LEU A 610 -18.05 2.34 5.45
CA LEU A 610 -17.73 1.09 6.13
C LEU A 610 -17.62 1.24 7.65
N GLU A 611 -17.24 2.40 8.16
CA GLU A 611 -17.18 2.68 9.60
C GLU A 611 -18.56 2.86 10.24
N THR A 612 -19.59 3.13 9.44
CA THR A 612 -20.95 3.41 9.94
C THR A 612 -21.52 2.20 10.70
N GLY A 613 -22.16 2.48 11.85
CA GLY A 613 -22.67 1.47 12.79
C GLY A 613 -21.63 0.94 13.80
N GLY A 614 -22.06 0.20 14.82
CA GLY A 614 -21.18 -0.29 15.88
C GLY A 614 -20.21 -1.41 15.44
N PHE A 615 -18.97 -1.34 15.92
CA PHE A 615 -17.95 -2.38 15.75
C PHE A 615 -18.13 -3.59 16.67
N THR A 616 -18.90 -3.43 17.74
CA THR A 616 -19.13 -4.49 18.73
C THR A 616 -20.46 -5.21 18.48
N MET A 617 -20.50 -6.47 18.89
CA MET A 617 -21.71 -7.28 19.02
C MET A 617 -22.32 -7.08 20.42
N THR A 618 -23.48 -7.67 20.67
CA THR A 618 -24.17 -7.60 21.98
C THR A 618 -23.36 -8.18 23.14
N ASN A 619 -22.48 -9.15 22.85
CA ASN A 619 -21.56 -9.75 23.81
C ASN A 619 -20.24 -8.96 23.99
N GLY A 620 -20.11 -7.77 23.38
CA GLY A 620 -18.90 -6.96 23.42
C GLY A 620 -17.78 -7.38 22.46
N ALA A 621 -17.92 -8.48 21.71
CA ALA A 621 -16.93 -8.92 20.73
C ALA A 621 -16.88 -8.00 19.51
N HIS A 622 -15.69 -7.73 18.98
CA HIS A 622 -15.49 -6.89 17.80
C HIS A 622 -15.74 -7.68 16.51
N LYS A 623 -16.53 -7.12 15.60
CA LYS A 623 -16.90 -7.69 14.30
C LYS A 623 -15.70 -7.69 13.35
N TRP A 624 -15.02 -8.82 13.25
CA TRP A 624 -13.84 -9.00 12.41
C TRP A 624 -14.15 -8.83 10.91
N THR A 625 -15.32 -9.27 10.44
CA THR A 625 -15.73 -9.09 9.03
C THR A 625 -15.77 -7.62 8.61
N LYS A 626 -16.24 -6.74 9.50
CA LYS A 626 -16.25 -5.29 9.28
C LYS A 626 -14.83 -4.73 9.17
N LEU A 627 -13.96 -5.10 10.11
CA LEU A 627 -12.55 -4.69 10.14
C LEU A 627 -11.79 -5.19 8.90
N ARG A 628 -12.01 -6.45 8.51
CA ARG A 628 -11.47 -7.06 7.28
C ARG A 628 -11.84 -6.26 6.03
N ASN A 629 -13.10 -5.84 5.91
CA ASN A 629 -13.55 -5.04 4.76
C ASN A 629 -12.92 -3.65 4.74
N ILE A 630 -12.78 -2.99 5.90
CA ILE A 630 -12.08 -1.70 6.01
C ILE A 630 -10.61 -1.86 5.57
N ALA A 631 -9.90 -2.86 6.13
CA ALA A 631 -8.52 -3.17 5.74
C ALA A 631 -8.38 -3.41 4.23
N LYS A 632 -9.33 -4.13 3.63
CA LYS A 632 -9.36 -4.36 2.18
C LYS A 632 -9.45 -3.05 1.40
N VAL A 633 -10.36 -2.15 1.77
CA VAL A 633 -10.51 -0.85 1.08
C VAL A 633 -9.26 0.02 1.25
N VAL A 634 -8.71 0.17 2.46
CA VAL A 634 -7.53 1.03 2.67
C VAL A 634 -6.24 0.46 2.09
N SER A 635 -6.15 -0.87 1.94
CA SER A 635 -4.97 -1.52 1.32
C SER A 635 -4.71 -1.06 -0.13
N GLN A 636 -5.72 -0.52 -0.80
CA GLN A 636 -5.60 0.06 -2.13
C GLN A 636 -4.56 1.20 -2.20
N VAL A 637 -4.33 1.92 -1.09
CA VAL A 637 -3.33 3.00 -1.04
C VAL A 637 -1.95 2.47 -1.41
N HIS A 638 -1.50 1.40 -0.76
CA HIS A 638 -0.23 0.77 -1.06
C HIS A 638 -0.23 0.08 -2.43
N ALA A 639 -1.37 -0.49 -2.85
CA ALA A 639 -1.49 -1.07 -4.19
C ALA A 639 -1.19 -0.05 -5.30
N PHE A 640 -1.69 1.17 -5.15
CA PHE A 640 -1.49 2.24 -6.11
C PHE A 640 -0.10 2.90 -6.01
N GLN A 641 0.61 2.75 -4.89
CA GLN A 641 1.99 3.26 -4.72
C GLN A 641 3.06 2.35 -5.33
N GLU A 642 2.78 1.08 -5.64
CA GLU A 642 3.78 0.17 -6.23
C GLU A 642 4.25 0.63 -7.62
N ASN A 643 3.33 1.21 -8.40
CA ASN A 643 3.54 1.64 -9.77
C ASN A 643 3.53 3.17 -9.86
N PRO A 644 4.68 3.85 -9.71
CA PRO A 644 4.78 5.29 -9.89
C PRO A 644 4.76 5.70 -11.36
N TYR A 645 4.30 6.92 -11.64
CA TYR A 645 4.49 7.63 -12.90
C TYR A 645 5.97 7.92 -13.13
N THR A 646 6.39 7.76 -14.40
CA THR A 646 7.79 7.89 -14.85
C THR A 646 7.99 9.10 -15.78
N PHE A 647 7.22 10.17 -15.57
CA PHE A 647 7.36 11.41 -16.33
C PHE A 647 8.66 12.14 -15.98
N ALA A 648 9.24 12.86 -16.95
CA ALA A 648 10.40 13.70 -16.71
C ALA A 648 10.00 14.95 -15.87
N PRO A 649 10.66 15.21 -14.73
CA PRO A 649 10.38 16.38 -13.92
C PRO A 649 10.89 17.67 -14.59
N ASP A 650 10.05 18.69 -14.62
CA ASP A 650 10.45 20.08 -14.94
C ASP A 650 10.39 20.90 -13.66
N PHE A 651 11.55 21.08 -13.02
CA PHE A 651 11.65 21.75 -11.73
C PHE A 651 11.24 23.23 -11.77
N LYS A 652 11.44 23.91 -12.91
CA LYS A 652 11.05 25.31 -13.06
C LYS A 652 9.53 25.42 -13.10
N LEU A 653 8.88 24.60 -13.91
CA LEU A 653 7.42 24.56 -13.98
C LEU A 653 6.79 24.10 -12.67
N GLN A 654 7.35 23.08 -12.02
CA GLN A 654 6.87 22.62 -10.70
C GLN A 654 6.96 23.72 -9.64
N SER A 655 8.07 24.47 -9.60
CA SER A 655 8.24 25.58 -8.65
C SER A 655 7.22 26.68 -8.90
N TYR A 656 7.01 27.05 -10.17
CA TYR A 656 5.98 28.00 -10.58
C TYR A 656 4.57 27.54 -10.15
N LEU A 657 4.20 26.30 -10.42
CA LEU A 657 2.89 25.74 -10.04
C LEU A 657 2.70 25.76 -8.51
N ARG A 658 3.71 25.34 -7.74
CA ARG A 658 3.64 25.40 -6.26
C ARG A 658 3.45 26.83 -5.75
N GLN A 659 4.16 27.79 -6.33
CA GLN A 659 4.03 29.20 -5.95
C GLN A 659 2.63 29.73 -6.26
N ARG A 660 2.08 29.44 -7.44
CA ARG A 660 0.71 29.84 -7.82
C ARG A 660 -0.34 29.20 -6.92
N ILE A 661 -0.27 27.89 -6.67
CA ILE A 661 -1.21 27.19 -5.78
C ILE A 661 -1.13 27.79 -4.37
N THR A 662 0.08 28.03 -3.86
CA THR A 662 0.28 28.61 -2.52
C THR A 662 -0.25 30.04 -2.42
N ARG A 663 -0.15 30.83 -3.49
CA ARG A 663 -0.69 32.20 -3.53
C ARG A 663 -2.20 32.24 -3.37
N PHE A 664 -2.91 31.24 -3.91
CA PHE A 664 -4.38 31.21 -3.91
C PHE A 664 -5.01 30.24 -2.90
N LYS A 665 -4.23 29.49 -2.13
CA LYS A 665 -4.74 28.45 -1.22
C LYS A 665 -5.87 28.90 -0.28
N ASP A 666 -5.79 30.14 0.20
CA ASP A 666 -6.73 30.75 1.17
C ASP A 666 -7.53 31.91 0.54
N ALA A 667 -7.57 32.00 -0.79
CA ALA A 667 -8.21 33.11 -1.48
C ALA A 667 -9.74 33.04 -1.38
N ASP A 668 -10.38 34.17 -1.07
CA ASP A 668 -11.82 34.31 -1.20
C ASP A 668 -12.19 34.54 -2.67
N ILE A 669 -12.67 33.48 -3.33
CA ILE A 669 -13.09 33.51 -4.74
C ILE A 669 -14.18 34.57 -4.98
N SER A 670 -15.04 34.82 -3.99
CA SER A 670 -16.12 35.80 -4.08
C SER A 670 -15.59 37.22 -4.14
N ALA A 671 -14.63 37.54 -3.27
CA ALA A 671 -13.94 38.82 -3.28
C ALA A 671 -13.17 39.01 -4.59
N LEU A 672 -12.36 38.01 -4.99
CA LEU A 672 -11.59 38.07 -6.24
C LEU A 672 -12.47 38.26 -7.48
N ALA A 673 -13.66 37.66 -7.48
CA ALA A 673 -14.56 37.77 -8.62
C ALA A 673 -15.26 39.13 -8.70
N ALA A 674 -15.56 39.76 -7.56
CA ALA A 674 -16.20 41.08 -7.49
C ALA A 674 -15.30 42.19 -8.05
N ASP A 675 -13.99 42.07 -7.88
CA ASP A 675 -13.01 43.06 -8.33
C ASP A 675 -12.79 43.06 -9.86
N ASN A 676 -13.37 42.09 -10.58
CA ASN A 676 -13.12 41.90 -12.00
C ASN A 676 -14.40 41.99 -12.85
N CYS A 677 -14.50 43.10 -13.60
CA CYS A 677 -15.61 43.42 -14.51
C CYS A 677 -15.84 42.37 -15.62
N ALA A 678 -14.90 41.47 -15.89
CA ALA A 678 -15.06 40.41 -16.88
C ALA A 678 -15.98 39.26 -16.42
N ASN A 679 -16.19 39.09 -15.11
CA ASN A 679 -16.94 37.96 -14.54
C ASN A 679 -18.46 38.12 -14.61
N PHE A 680 -18.92 39.36 -14.51
CA PHE A 680 -20.34 39.70 -14.51
C PHE A 680 -20.59 40.71 -15.60
N HIS A 681 -21.58 40.45 -16.47
CA HIS A 681 -22.15 41.52 -17.26
C HIS A 681 -22.76 42.53 -16.29
N GLN A 682 -22.16 43.71 -16.14
CA GLN A 682 -22.90 44.86 -15.67
C GLN A 682 -24.09 45.01 -16.62
N ILE A 683 -25.27 44.57 -16.20
CA ILE A 683 -26.50 45.15 -16.74
C ILE A 683 -26.37 46.62 -16.37
N PRO A 684 -26.26 47.57 -17.32
CA PRO A 684 -26.20 48.97 -16.96
C PRO A 684 -27.47 49.26 -16.18
N ALA A 685 -27.35 49.52 -14.87
CA ALA A 685 -28.48 49.78 -13.98
C ALA A 685 -29.36 50.93 -14.53
N GLU A 686 -28.78 51.80 -15.35
CA GLU A 686 -29.48 52.87 -16.05
C GLU A 686 -30.47 52.40 -17.13
N LYS A 687 -30.21 51.31 -17.86
CA LYS A 687 -31.10 50.90 -18.97
C LYS A 687 -32.34 50.16 -18.49
N HIS A 688 -32.25 49.41 -17.39
CA HIS A 688 -33.40 48.69 -16.82
C HIS A 688 -34.25 49.63 -15.94
N SER A 689 -33.63 50.52 -15.15
CA SER A 689 -34.37 51.52 -14.37
C SER A 689 -35.11 52.54 -15.24
N ARG A 690 -34.50 53.03 -16.34
CA ARG A 690 -35.19 53.92 -17.29
C ARG A 690 -36.37 53.24 -17.99
N LYS A 691 -36.23 51.97 -18.40
CA LYS A 691 -37.36 51.21 -18.98
C LYS A 691 -38.50 51.02 -17.97
N ILE A 692 -38.20 50.68 -16.72
CA ILE A 692 -39.23 50.50 -15.67
C ILE A 692 -39.89 51.85 -15.34
N GLN A 693 -39.11 52.92 -15.22
CA GLN A 693 -39.64 54.28 -15.00
C GLN A 693 -40.47 54.79 -16.17
N ASP A 694 -40.06 54.56 -17.43
CA ASP A 694 -40.84 54.95 -18.62
C ASP A 694 -42.11 54.12 -18.81
N THR A 695 -42.12 52.87 -18.31
CA THR A 695 -43.32 52.02 -18.33
C THR A 695 -44.29 52.46 -17.23
N LEU A 696 -43.80 52.77 -16.03
CA LEU A 696 -44.59 53.36 -14.94
C LEU A 696 -45.14 54.75 -15.30
N ARG A 697 -44.35 55.58 -15.99
CA ARG A 697 -44.77 56.92 -16.44
C ARG A 697 -45.84 56.84 -17.52
N ARG A 698 -45.75 55.85 -18.44
CA ARG A 698 -46.80 55.56 -19.44
C ARG A 698 -48.08 55.01 -18.82
N MET A 699 -47.99 54.10 -17.85
CA MET A 699 -49.16 53.62 -17.11
C MET A 699 -49.84 54.77 -16.34
N LYS A 700 -49.07 55.65 -15.69
CA LYS A 700 -49.64 56.80 -14.96
C LYS A 700 -50.38 57.79 -15.88
N ALA A 701 -49.93 57.94 -17.12
CA ALA A 701 -50.59 58.76 -18.14
C ALA A 701 -51.82 58.08 -18.78
N THR A 702 -52.07 56.80 -18.53
CA THR A 702 -53.29 56.08 -18.98
C THR A 702 -54.38 56.05 -17.91
N PHE A 703 -54.08 56.50 -16.69
CA PHE A 703 -55.01 56.59 -15.56
C PHE A 703 -55.32 58.04 -15.14
N GLN A 704 -54.91 59.02 -15.93
CA GLN A 704 -55.41 60.41 -15.93
C GLN A 704 -56.21 60.62 -17.21
#